data_AF-A0A9P0SU39-F1
#
_entry.id   AF-A0A9P0SU39-F1
#
_cell.length_a   1.000
_cell.length_b   1.000
_cell.length_c   1.000
_cell.angle_alpha   90.00
_cell.angle_beta   90.00
_cell.angle_gamma   90.00
#
_symmetry.space_group_name_H-M   'P 1'
#
loop_
_entity.id
_entity.type
_entity.pdbx_description
1 polymer ?
#
loop_
_entity_poly.entity_id
_entity_poly.type
_entity_poly.pdbx_seq_one_letter_code
_entity_poly.pdbx_strand_id
1 'polypeptide(L)'
;MTRRILFDSFTLGRFTSFTEDGCPDGYMQIQEASRPQVGGSWCGTSWGPSIYYSETKSITLIIRLLQLSKEQNNYNFDFRMAYKVLRKEYATVRYGGTPPSERPFFKIRPLPYPVNITRGEDTNIARPTKAREYYLGDLISGTYCSRIFSDCDRKNCRLQSPNFPGVYPRNLTCYYAVRQHEVPQGKHALIVVKQPNGQLISIRSQKALYATNQQERGNSGRELKFWEQCDEVQDYVTVYDGYTTRDPVILRFCGGGVSVPEAISSGPELLVEFTTSPFGTFLQPATAQSLHGFQLEVEVRFVDQQSPTYAKNKRACEFWIRGTGRGVLEHPQHSLPPNTTCLYHMQGIDTSGPSGKNIFYRRQFSAPRFRVWFSVLKFYVTNALNPNLPEDEYCGSHLNIWDGPMRISPGCSDIFCDKDRSVQMSRATSPQSVIVGRPPTNATLVARFCRERAPRTCEHALLRRSRACARTESFLSKGDSLTLELKLTQGTALKPVFFKALYEFVDLHQDGEPWGHGPCSRRFSSRSFPEAPPDPPVTFSSPRDVFLYGRGGNRNISCTYRFEANPGEVVRLKIWSVRSGGRLCRSVHSAHSPWFRCGGEVTAAVRVFDRPWKDSGPGVVRDCLCSDVFDYEFTSTSTVAELKFDVVNMTAVDDFRSFGFEASVEFVRVESHCEATHKVHGPSGELLLYSSIMGMDHCDQRPWLIDPSPGRYLYLRIEGSIIKEPDLDNFTLLNNITVAPDLRHMCRTQNRIAVYTGGLSPVYICPLPPHRQEEQSVEIFSDGWIKEVDPLAKHVLAPPPSPDHFDLDWPRSLSVELMGVESGSYFVTWLELSRRQPTEHGGVFALSGDCRYRCPSIDACISPALWCDGISQCPDGADERLTQCSSFMNAPFHYLTGLIAFIACIAFIVVAATRSCRRRRSALQQRLKSFSSDTAIFDEKEVIC
;
A
#
# COMPACT_ATOMS: atom_id res chain seq x y z
N MET A 1 -14.18 -37.36 51.82
CA MET A 1 -15.56 -37.86 51.75
C MET A 1 -16.46 -36.64 51.83
N THR A 2 -17.37 -36.51 50.87
CA THR A 2 -18.35 -35.43 50.77
C THR A 2 -19.64 -35.94 51.40
N ARG A 3 -20.37 -35.15 52.19
CA ARG A 3 -21.69 -35.58 52.69
C ARG A 3 -22.78 -34.87 51.91
N ARG A 4 -23.78 -35.63 51.49
CA ARG A 4 -25.00 -35.13 50.86
C ARG A 4 -26.09 -35.10 51.91
N ILE A 5 -26.63 -33.93 52.21
CA ILE A 5 -27.86 -33.76 52.99
C ILE A 5 -28.98 -33.44 52.00
N LEU A 6 -30.10 -34.13 52.15
CA LEU A 6 -31.31 -33.96 51.37
C LEU A 6 -32.40 -33.49 52.33
N PHE A 7 -33.02 -32.35 52.05
CA PHE A 7 -34.21 -31.86 52.75
C PHE A 7 -35.42 -32.21 51.89
N ASP A 8 -36.21 -33.21 52.31
CA ASP A 8 -37.40 -33.67 51.59
C ASP A 8 -38.58 -32.71 51.79
N SER A 9 -38.73 -32.19 53.01
CA SER A 9 -39.65 -31.11 53.36
C SER A 9 -38.94 -30.14 54.31
N PHE A 10 -39.22 -28.85 54.19
CA PHE A 10 -38.67 -27.83 55.08
C PHE A 10 -39.67 -26.69 55.23
N THR A 11 -40.13 -26.46 56.46
CA THR A 11 -41.04 -25.40 56.87
C THR A 11 -40.49 -24.86 58.17
N LEU A 12 -40.03 -23.61 58.16
CA LEU A 12 -39.46 -22.95 59.33
C LEU A 12 -39.73 -21.46 59.27
N GLY A 13 -40.77 -21.02 59.98
CA GLY A 13 -41.14 -19.61 60.07
C GLY A 13 -41.55 -18.97 58.74
N ARG A 14 -41.87 -17.68 58.77
CA ARG A 14 -42.12 -16.88 57.57
C ARG A 14 -40.81 -16.31 56.99
N PHE A 15 -40.75 -16.23 55.67
CA PHE A 15 -39.71 -15.48 54.95
C PHE A 15 -40.25 -14.14 54.46
N THR A 16 -39.55 -13.05 54.75
CA THR A 16 -39.98 -11.67 54.44
C THR A 16 -39.10 -10.99 53.40
N SER A 17 -37.78 -11.16 53.47
CA SER A 17 -36.80 -10.44 52.63
C SER A 17 -35.47 -11.18 52.54
N PHE A 18 -34.70 -10.91 51.49
CA PHE A 18 -33.35 -11.46 51.30
C PHE A 18 -32.26 -10.65 52.02
N THR A 19 -32.50 -9.37 52.30
CA THR A 19 -31.48 -8.40 52.74
C THR A 19 -31.61 -8.03 54.21
N GLU A 20 -32.80 -7.60 54.66
CA GLU A 20 -33.05 -7.06 55.99
C GLU A 20 -34.16 -7.83 56.70
N ASP A 21 -33.93 -8.26 57.96
CA ASP A 21 -34.88 -8.96 58.84
C ASP A 21 -35.69 -10.06 58.16
N GLY A 22 -35.00 -10.88 57.34
CA GLY A 22 -35.64 -11.83 56.42
C GLY A 22 -36.33 -13.03 57.07
N CYS A 23 -35.95 -13.37 58.30
CA CYS A 23 -36.40 -14.56 59.03
C CYS A 23 -36.82 -14.21 60.48
N PRO A 24 -37.94 -13.50 60.67
CA PRO A 24 -38.35 -12.99 61.99
C PRO A 24 -38.81 -14.10 62.96
N ASP A 25 -39.46 -15.15 62.45
CA ASP A 25 -40.07 -16.19 63.28
C ASP A 25 -39.08 -17.29 63.70
N GLY A 26 -37.94 -17.39 63.02
CA GLY A 26 -36.94 -18.44 63.24
C GLY A 26 -36.12 -18.70 61.99
N TYR A 27 -34.98 -19.36 62.15
CA TYR A 27 -34.09 -19.74 61.07
C TYR A 27 -33.29 -21.02 61.32
N MET A 28 -32.81 -21.61 60.23
CA MET A 28 -31.77 -22.65 60.23
C MET A 28 -30.44 -22.07 59.72
N GLN A 29 -29.36 -22.39 60.42
CA GLN A 29 -27.98 -22.12 60.02
C GLN A 29 -27.22 -23.44 59.81
N ILE A 30 -26.41 -23.50 58.77
CA ILE A 30 -25.57 -24.67 58.46
C ILE A 30 -24.11 -24.26 58.63
N GLN A 31 -23.41 -24.90 59.56
CA GLN A 31 -22.00 -24.63 59.84
C GLN A 31 -21.15 -25.85 59.47
N GLU A 32 -20.03 -25.62 58.80
CA GLU A 32 -19.06 -26.66 58.47
C GLU A 32 -17.87 -26.57 59.41
N ALA A 33 -17.41 -27.71 59.95
CA ALA A 33 -16.22 -27.73 60.79
C ALA A 33 -14.98 -27.31 59.98
N SER A 34 -13.99 -26.68 60.62
CA SER A 34 -12.79 -26.12 59.96
C SER A 34 -13.06 -25.01 58.94
N ARG A 35 -14.26 -24.42 58.96
CA ARG A 35 -14.61 -23.21 58.21
C ARG A 35 -15.00 -22.08 59.17
N PRO A 36 -14.75 -20.81 58.83
CA PRO A 36 -15.33 -19.68 59.57
C PRO A 36 -16.86 -19.77 59.61
N GLN A 37 -17.48 -19.27 60.68
CA GLN A 37 -18.93 -19.22 60.76
C GLN A 37 -19.49 -18.20 59.76
N VAL A 38 -20.48 -18.62 58.98
CA VAL A 38 -21.24 -17.76 58.06
C VAL A 38 -22.57 -17.41 58.72
N GLY A 39 -22.91 -16.12 58.78
CA GLY A 39 -24.09 -15.61 59.50
C GLY A 39 -25.42 -15.77 58.75
N GLY A 40 -25.45 -16.57 57.69
CA GLY A 40 -26.59 -16.67 56.78
C GLY A 40 -27.68 -17.61 57.27
N SER A 41 -28.93 -17.23 57.05
CA SER A 41 -30.10 -17.86 57.67
C SER A 41 -31.13 -18.34 56.64
N TRP A 42 -31.69 -19.53 56.86
CA TRP A 42 -32.72 -20.15 56.03
C TRP A 42 -34.05 -20.23 56.76
N CYS A 43 -35.13 -19.76 56.14
CA CYS A 43 -36.49 -19.83 56.67
C CYS A 43 -37.52 -19.92 55.53
N GLY A 44 -38.80 -20.01 55.88
CA GLY A 44 -39.90 -20.19 54.94
C GLY A 44 -40.30 -21.65 54.74
N THR A 45 -41.17 -21.89 53.76
CA THR A 45 -41.73 -23.21 53.42
C THR A 45 -41.22 -23.67 52.07
N SER A 46 -40.78 -24.91 51.91
CA SER A 46 -40.36 -25.48 50.63
C SER A 46 -41.04 -26.82 50.36
N TRP A 47 -41.63 -26.95 49.16
CA TRP A 47 -42.41 -28.12 48.71
C TRP A 47 -41.62 -29.06 47.78
N GLY A 48 -40.28 -29.06 47.84
CA GLY A 48 -39.45 -29.87 46.96
C GLY A 48 -38.07 -30.21 47.54
N PRO A 49 -37.43 -31.29 47.05
CA PRO A 49 -36.16 -31.78 47.59
C PRO A 49 -35.02 -30.78 47.36
N SER A 50 -34.36 -30.35 48.45
CA SER A 50 -33.18 -29.49 48.38
C SER A 50 -31.92 -30.23 48.85
N ILE A 51 -30.83 -30.10 48.11
CA ILE A 51 -29.60 -30.85 48.37
C ILE A 51 -28.47 -29.91 48.78
N TYR A 52 -27.80 -30.24 49.89
CA TYR A 52 -26.59 -29.60 50.37
C TYR A 52 -25.42 -30.59 50.32
N TYR A 53 -24.29 -30.20 49.71
CA TYR A 53 -23.08 -31.02 49.66
C TYR A 53 -21.96 -30.38 50.47
N SER A 54 -21.51 -31.05 51.53
CA SER A 54 -20.43 -30.51 52.36
C SER A 54 -19.05 -30.71 51.78
N GLU A 55 -18.18 -29.73 51.94
CA GLU A 55 -16.77 -29.87 51.61
C GLU A 55 -15.95 -30.54 52.72
N THR A 56 -16.44 -30.43 53.96
CA THR A 56 -15.74 -30.89 55.16
C THR A 56 -16.29 -32.21 55.69
N LYS A 57 -15.56 -32.76 56.67
CA LYS A 57 -15.88 -34.02 57.36
C LYS A 57 -16.87 -33.85 58.52
N SER A 58 -17.40 -32.66 58.80
CA SER A 58 -18.38 -32.45 59.87
C SER A 58 -19.24 -31.23 59.61
N ILE A 59 -20.54 -31.35 59.84
CA ILE A 59 -21.54 -30.30 59.60
C ILE A 59 -22.41 -30.23 60.85
N THR A 60 -22.70 -29.02 61.30
CA THR A 60 -23.61 -28.72 62.40
C THR A 60 -24.79 -27.93 61.86
N LEU A 61 -26.00 -28.44 62.07
CA LEU A 61 -27.24 -27.74 61.76
C LEU A 61 -27.75 -27.07 63.04
N ILE A 62 -27.86 -25.74 63.03
CA ILE A 62 -28.36 -24.95 64.16
C ILE A 62 -29.74 -24.44 63.79
N ILE A 63 -30.74 -24.86 64.53
CA ILE A 63 -32.13 -24.43 64.33
C ILE A 63 -32.52 -23.54 65.51
N ARG A 64 -32.98 -22.32 65.21
CA ARG A 64 -33.49 -21.38 66.20
C ARG A 64 -34.90 -20.99 65.82
N LEU A 65 -35.84 -21.33 66.70
CA LEU A 65 -37.24 -20.97 66.55
C LEU A 65 -37.54 -19.85 67.55
N LEU A 66 -37.93 -18.68 67.06
CA LEU A 66 -38.18 -17.50 67.87
C LEU A 66 -39.67 -17.35 68.16
N GLN A 67 -40.52 -17.60 67.17
CA GLN A 67 -41.97 -17.49 67.25
C GLN A 67 -42.67 -18.63 66.50
N LEU A 68 -43.48 -19.41 67.22
CA LEU A 68 -44.39 -20.39 66.63
C LEU A 68 -45.70 -19.68 66.27
N SER A 69 -45.97 -19.50 64.98
CA SER A 69 -47.25 -19.00 64.50
C SER A 69 -48.19 -20.18 64.21
N LYS A 70 -49.44 -20.07 64.69
CA LYS A 70 -50.52 -21.02 64.43
C LYS A 70 -51.37 -20.49 63.28
N GLU A 71 -50.99 -20.79 62.04
CA GLU A 71 -51.90 -20.62 60.91
C GLU A 71 -52.83 -21.84 60.81
N GLN A 72 -54.06 -21.62 60.32
CA GLN A 72 -55.20 -22.54 60.42
C GLN A 72 -54.80 -24.01 60.10
N ASN A 73 -54.71 -24.82 61.17
CA ASN A 73 -54.48 -26.27 61.22
C ASN A 73 -53.06 -26.87 61.00
N ASN A 74 -51.97 -26.10 60.89
CA ASN A 74 -50.60 -26.66 60.97
C ASN A 74 -49.58 -25.67 61.56
N TYR A 75 -48.59 -26.18 62.30
CA TYR A 75 -47.48 -25.38 62.82
C TYR A 75 -46.57 -24.91 61.67
N ASN A 76 -46.01 -23.69 61.79
CA ASN A 76 -45.00 -23.13 60.87
C ASN A 76 -43.59 -23.77 61.01
N PHE A 77 -43.52 -25.00 61.56
CA PHE A 77 -42.29 -25.73 61.85
C PHE A 77 -42.46 -27.23 61.56
N ASP A 78 -41.91 -27.69 60.45
CA ASP A 78 -41.83 -29.11 60.05
C ASP A 78 -40.69 -29.29 59.05
N PHE A 79 -39.77 -30.23 59.29
CA PHE A 79 -38.75 -30.56 58.30
C PHE A 79 -38.37 -32.04 58.34
N ARG A 80 -38.14 -32.61 57.15
CA ARG A 80 -37.65 -33.97 56.96
C ARG A 80 -36.32 -33.92 56.24
N MET A 81 -35.30 -34.56 56.80
CA MET A 81 -33.98 -34.64 56.20
C MET A 81 -33.45 -36.07 56.12
N ALA A 82 -32.71 -36.36 55.06
CA ALA A 82 -31.94 -37.58 54.86
C ALA A 82 -30.46 -37.22 54.57
N TYR A 83 -29.54 -38.11 54.91
CA TYR A 83 -28.12 -37.89 54.62
C TYR A 83 -27.46 -39.11 53.98
N LYS A 84 -26.44 -38.87 53.16
CA LYS A 84 -25.61 -39.89 52.52
C LYS A 84 -24.14 -39.47 52.53
N VAL A 85 -23.25 -40.38 52.84
CA VAL A 85 -21.80 -40.17 52.71
C VAL A 85 -21.35 -40.63 51.33
N LEU A 86 -20.69 -39.74 50.58
CA LEU A 86 -20.18 -39.99 49.24
C LEU A 86 -18.64 -39.98 49.26
N ARG A 87 -18.01 -40.97 48.63
CA ARG A 87 -16.58 -40.91 48.36
C ARG A 87 -16.31 -39.95 47.21
N LYS A 88 -15.12 -39.33 47.22
CA LYS A 88 -14.72 -38.30 46.24
C LYS A 88 -14.82 -38.83 44.80
N GLU A 89 -14.41 -40.08 44.58
CA GLU A 89 -14.45 -40.79 43.29
C GLU A 89 -15.86 -40.96 42.69
N TYR A 90 -16.90 -40.99 43.51
CA TYR A 90 -18.30 -41.08 43.05
C TYR A 90 -18.94 -39.71 42.80
N ALA A 91 -18.28 -38.62 43.21
CA ALA A 91 -18.78 -37.25 43.06
C ALA A 91 -18.29 -36.61 41.75
N THR A 92 -18.55 -37.29 40.63
CA THR A 92 -18.04 -36.93 39.29
C THR A 92 -18.56 -35.59 38.77
N VAL A 93 -19.77 -35.18 39.14
CA VAL A 93 -20.32 -33.86 38.79
C VAL A 93 -19.46 -32.73 39.36
N ARG A 94 -18.90 -32.93 40.56
CA ARG A 94 -18.12 -31.92 41.27
C ARG A 94 -16.63 -32.00 40.94
N TYR A 95 -16.05 -33.20 40.95
CA TYR A 95 -14.60 -33.39 40.79
C TYR A 95 -14.18 -33.80 39.38
N GLY A 96 -15.12 -33.97 38.45
CA GLY A 96 -14.83 -34.55 37.14
C GLY A 96 -14.44 -36.02 37.24
N GLY A 97 -13.87 -36.54 36.17
CA GLY A 97 -13.43 -37.94 36.12
C GLY A 97 -14.52 -38.93 35.70
N THR A 98 -14.09 -40.16 35.46
CA THR A 98 -14.97 -41.30 35.16
C THR A 98 -15.35 -41.99 36.46
N PRO A 99 -16.65 -42.25 36.72
CA PRO A 99 -17.06 -43.00 37.89
C PRO A 99 -16.42 -44.41 37.85
N PRO A 100 -16.07 -45.00 39.01
CA PRO A 100 -15.58 -46.37 39.06
C PRO A 100 -16.59 -47.32 38.39
N SER A 101 -16.14 -48.21 37.50
CA SER A 101 -16.99 -49.26 36.94
C SER A 101 -17.20 -50.35 37.99
N GLU A 102 -18.08 -50.13 38.97
CA GLU A 102 -18.51 -51.23 39.83
C GLU A 102 -19.53 -52.08 39.06
N ARG A 103 -19.09 -53.28 38.65
CA ARG A 103 -19.98 -54.41 38.38
C ARG A 103 -20.88 -54.60 39.62
N PRO A 104 -22.21 -54.66 39.49
CA PRO A 104 -23.05 -54.83 40.66
C PRO A 104 -22.83 -56.23 41.26
N PHE A 105 -22.55 -56.26 42.56
CA PHE A 105 -22.71 -57.42 43.41
C PHE A 105 -24.19 -57.80 43.49
N PHE A 106 -24.75 -58.36 42.43
CA PHE A 106 -25.96 -59.17 42.47
C PHE A 106 -25.77 -60.31 41.47
N LYS A 107 -25.54 -61.53 41.99
CA LYS A 107 -25.67 -62.77 41.22
C LYS A 107 -27.13 -62.89 40.79
N ILE A 108 -27.46 -62.40 39.59
CA ILE A 108 -28.60 -62.88 38.84
C ILE A 108 -28.06 -63.95 37.88
N ARG A 109 -28.56 -65.19 38.03
CA ARG A 109 -28.22 -66.33 37.15
C ARG A 109 -28.48 -65.95 35.68
N PRO A 110 -27.61 -66.31 34.74
CA PRO A 110 -27.86 -66.06 33.33
C PRO A 110 -28.85 -67.09 32.76
N LEU A 111 -29.85 -66.62 32.03
CA LEU A 111 -30.58 -67.40 31.03
C LEU A 111 -29.75 -67.44 29.74
N PRO A 112 -29.56 -68.61 29.09
CA PRO A 112 -28.75 -68.72 27.89
C PRO A 112 -29.61 -68.46 26.64
N TYR A 113 -29.22 -67.49 25.82
CA TYR A 113 -29.55 -67.50 24.40
C TYR A 113 -28.28 -67.16 23.61
N PRO A 114 -27.85 -68.01 22.67
CA PRO A 114 -26.67 -67.76 21.86
C PRO A 114 -27.06 -66.87 20.68
N VAL A 115 -26.34 -65.77 20.47
CA VAL A 115 -26.31 -65.10 19.17
C VAL A 115 -24.86 -65.09 18.71
N ASN A 116 -24.65 -65.76 17.59
CA ASN A 116 -23.35 -66.03 16.97
C ASN A 116 -22.62 -64.74 16.58
N ILE A 117 -21.36 -64.68 16.99
CA ILE A 117 -20.36 -63.73 16.53
C ILE A 117 -19.82 -64.22 15.19
N THR A 118 -20.02 -63.46 14.12
CA THR A 118 -19.11 -63.48 12.97
C THR A 118 -18.13 -62.32 13.08
N ARG A 119 -16.87 -62.70 13.28
CA ARG A 119 -15.67 -61.86 13.24
C ARG A 119 -15.49 -61.17 11.88
N GLY A 120 -15.09 -59.90 11.94
CA GLY A 120 -14.42 -59.12 10.90
C GLY A 120 -13.97 -57.81 11.55
N GLU A 121 -12.83 -57.81 12.23
CA GLU A 121 -11.53 -57.28 11.77
C GLU A 121 -11.47 -55.74 11.78
N ASP A 122 -10.67 -55.25 12.72
CA ASP A 122 -9.96 -53.96 12.78
C ASP A 122 -10.76 -52.65 12.73
N THR A 123 -11.33 -52.29 13.89
CA THR A 123 -11.43 -50.88 14.28
C THR A 123 -10.60 -50.64 15.53
N ASN A 124 -9.59 -49.79 15.41
CA ASN A 124 -8.86 -49.17 16.51
C ASN A 124 -9.86 -48.62 17.55
N ILE A 125 -10.11 -49.39 18.61
CA ILE A 125 -10.79 -48.91 19.80
C ILE A 125 -9.80 -47.95 20.46
N ALA A 126 -9.95 -46.67 20.15
CA ALA A 126 -9.36 -45.60 20.94
C ALA A 126 -9.68 -45.90 22.41
N ARG A 127 -8.64 -46.13 23.22
CA ARG A 127 -8.76 -46.14 24.69
C ARG A 127 -9.62 -44.93 25.08
N PRO A 128 -10.72 -45.07 25.82
CA PRO A 128 -11.42 -43.91 26.32
C PRO A 128 -10.42 -43.14 27.18
N THR A 129 -10.00 -41.97 26.72
CA THR A 129 -9.18 -41.05 27.48
C THR A 129 -9.91 -40.82 28.80
N LYS A 130 -9.35 -41.33 29.92
CA LYS A 130 -9.89 -41.09 31.26
C LYS A 130 -10.18 -39.59 31.37
N ALA A 131 -11.45 -39.23 31.60
CA ALA A 131 -11.82 -37.84 31.79
C ALA A 131 -10.94 -37.23 32.89
N ARG A 132 -10.29 -36.10 32.60
CA ARG A 132 -9.38 -35.45 33.55
C ARG A 132 -10.16 -34.93 34.76
N GLU A 133 -9.64 -35.16 35.96
CA GLU A 133 -10.18 -34.56 37.18
C GLU A 133 -10.12 -33.03 37.10
N TYR A 134 -11.11 -32.37 37.70
CA TYR A 134 -11.18 -30.92 37.78
C TYR A 134 -10.24 -30.42 38.88
N TYR A 135 -9.45 -29.40 38.54
CA TYR A 135 -8.72 -28.62 39.51
C TYR A 135 -9.64 -27.51 40.02
N LEU A 136 -9.98 -27.55 41.31
CA LEU A 136 -10.93 -26.63 41.94
C LEU A 136 -10.23 -25.48 42.69
N GLY A 137 -8.92 -25.30 42.49
CA GLY A 137 -8.13 -24.27 43.17
C GLY A 137 -7.81 -24.61 44.64
N ASP A 138 -6.81 -23.90 45.16
CA ASP A 138 -6.35 -24.01 46.55
C ASP A 138 -7.12 -23.04 47.44
N LEU A 139 -7.56 -23.49 48.61
CA LEU A 139 -8.31 -22.66 49.54
C LEU A 139 -7.43 -21.59 50.19
N ILE A 140 -7.91 -20.35 50.24
CA ILE A 140 -7.26 -19.27 50.97
C ILE A 140 -7.52 -19.44 52.48
N SER A 141 -6.45 -19.56 53.25
CA SER A 141 -6.48 -19.68 54.71
C SER A 141 -7.31 -18.57 55.36
N GLY A 142 -8.14 -18.94 56.35
CA GLY A 142 -9.00 -17.99 57.06
C GLY A 142 -10.28 -17.59 56.32
N THR A 143 -10.51 -18.08 55.10
CA THR A 143 -11.73 -17.80 54.32
C THR A 143 -12.68 -19.00 54.27
N TYR A 144 -13.98 -18.74 54.06
CA TYR A 144 -14.97 -19.81 53.92
C TYR A 144 -14.85 -20.55 52.59
N CYS A 145 -14.59 -19.83 51.49
CA CYS A 145 -14.68 -20.38 50.14
C CYS A 145 -13.74 -19.75 49.12
N SER A 146 -12.95 -18.74 49.48
CA SER A 146 -12.09 -18.06 48.52
C SER A 146 -10.95 -18.98 48.08
N ARG A 147 -10.63 -19.01 46.79
CA ARG A 147 -9.65 -19.95 46.23
C ARG A 147 -8.69 -19.27 45.25
N ILE A 148 -7.48 -19.83 45.14
CA ILE A 148 -6.46 -19.42 44.18
C ILE A 148 -6.30 -20.51 43.13
N PHE A 149 -6.33 -20.11 41.86
CA PHE A 149 -6.08 -20.95 40.70
C PHE A 149 -4.78 -20.53 40.05
N SER A 150 -3.88 -21.48 39.84
CA SER A 150 -2.56 -21.28 39.26
C SER A 150 -2.36 -22.17 38.04
N ASP A 151 -1.90 -21.57 36.94
CA ASP A 151 -1.40 -22.27 35.74
C ASP A 151 -2.48 -23.16 35.09
N CYS A 152 -3.58 -22.50 34.71
CA CYS A 152 -4.77 -23.11 34.11
C CYS A 152 -4.60 -23.46 32.61
N ASP A 153 -3.44 -23.18 32.03
CA ASP A 153 -3.03 -23.71 30.72
C ASP A 153 -2.75 -25.22 30.79
N ARG A 154 -2.21 -25.70 31.92
CA ARG A 154 -1.88 -27.13 32.14
C ARG A 154 -2.92 -27.86 32.97
N LYS A 155 -3.57 -27.16 33.92
CA LYS A 155 -4.56 -27.74 34.83
C LYS A 155 -5.98 -27.47 34.31
N ASN A 156 -6.87 -28.46 34.41
CA ASN A 156 -8.29 -28.31 34.05
C ASN A 156 -9.04 -27.54 35.14
N CYS A 157 -8.88 -26.22 35.16
CA CYS A 157 -9.44 -25.33 36.16
C CYS A 157 -10.97 -25.21 36.01
N ARG A 158 -11.72 -25.59 37.05
CA ARG A 158 -13.17 -25.40 37.14
C ARG A 158 -13.52 -24.62 38.40
N LEU A 159 -14.09 -23.45 38.21
CA LEU A 159 -14.39 -22.50 39.27
C LEU A 159 -15.85 -22.70 39.68
N GLN A 160 -16.07 -23.21 40.89
CA GLN A 160 -17.39 -23.65 41.35
C GLN A 160 -17.84 -22.82 42.55
N SER A 161 -19.14 -22.53 42.62
CA SER A 161 -19.75 -22.01 43.84
C SER A 161 -19.55 -22.99 45.01
N PRO A 162 -19.56 -22.51 46.27
CA PRO A 162 -19.53 -23.40 47.42
C PRO A 162 -20.68 -24.41 47.31
N ASN A 163 -20.39 -25.66 47.66
CA ASN A 163 -21.37 -26.75 47.69
C ASN A 163 -21.97 -27.17 46.35
N PHE A 164 -21.48 -26.66 45.22
CA PHE A 164 -21.89 -27.11 43.88
C PHE A 164 -21.82 -28.66 43.78
N PRO A 165 -22.85 -29.34 43.23
CA PRO A 165 -24.06 -28.83 42.57
C PRO A 165 -25.28 -28.57 43.48
N GLY A 166 -25.07 -28.53 44.80
CA GLY A 166 -26.10 -28.25 45.79
C GLY A 166 -26.21 -26.77 46.14
N VAL A 167 -27.10 -26.47 47.08
CA VAL A 167 -27.39 -25.10 47.50
C VAL A 167 -26.17 -24.46 48.18
N TYR A 168 -25.80 -23.27 47.72
CA TYR A 168 -24.74 -22.46 48.30
C TYR A 168 -25.21 -21.83 49.62
N PRO A 169 -24.35 -21.66 50.63
CA PRO A 169 -24.72 -21.00 51.89
C PRO A 169 -25.08 -19.52 51.70
N ARG A 170 -25.65 -18.90 52.74
CA ARG A 170 -26.07 -17.49 52.75
C ARG A 170 -25.06 -16.62 53.50
N ASN A 171 -25.12 -15.31 53.27
CA ASN A 171 -24.27 -14.29 53.90
C ASN A 171 -22.77 -14.55 53.71
N LEU A 172 -22.36 -14.80 52.46
CA LEU A 172 -20.96 -15.06 52.12
C LEU A 172 -20.54 -14.33 50.84
N THR A 173 -19.26 -13.95 50.82
CA THR A 173 -18.54 -13.47 49.65
C THR A 173 -17.30 -14.34 49.43
N CYS A 174 -17.20 -14.97 48.25
CA CYS A 174 -16.04 -15.75 47.84
C CYS A 174 -15.24 -15.00 46.80
N TYR A 175 -13.91 -15.02 46.94
CA TYR A 175 -12.99 -14.53 45.93
C TYR A 175 -12.25 -15.68 45.27
N TYR A 176 -12.32 -15.76 43.94
CA TYR A 176 -11.60 -16.74 43.15
C TYR A 176 -10.56 -16.03 42.31
N ALA A 177 -9.31 -16.09 42.75
CA ALA A 177 -8.20 -15.42 42.11
C ALA A 177 -7.52 -16.38 41.13
N VAL A 178 -7.52 -16.05 39.84
CA VAL A 178 -6.91 -16.84 38.77
C VAL A 178 -5.64 -16.15 38.32
N ARG A 179 -4.53 -16.89 38.27
CA ARG A 179 -3.20 -16.37 37.92
C ARG A 179 -2.43 -17.34 37.04
N GLN A 180 -1.84 -16.83 35.96
CA GLN A 180 -0.90 -17.56 35.13
C GLN A 180 0.52 -17.12 35.48
N HIS A 181 1.33 -18.01 36.07
CA HIS A 181 2.72 -17.71 36.43
C HIS A 181 3.66 -18.04 35.28
N GLU A 182 3.47 -19.20 34.65
CA GLU A 182 4.32 -19.65 33.54
C GLU A 182 3.79 -19.12 32.21
N VAL A 183 4.44 -18.08 31.67
CA VAL A 183 4.13 -17.52 30.34
C VAL A 183 5.32 -17.76 29.40
N PRO A 184 5.11 -18.35 28.20
CA PRO A 184 6.18 -18.54 27.23
C PRO A 184 6.87 -17.24 26.81
N GLN A 185 8.14 -17.32 26.44
CA GLN A 185 8.94 -16.15 26.07
C GLN A 185 8.35 -15.41 24.85
N GLY A 186 8.23 -14.09 24.92
CA GLY A 186 7.63 -13.27 23.86
C GLY A 186 6.09 -13.32 23.79
N LYS A 187 5.44 -14.09 24.66
CA LYS A 187 3.97 -14.18 24.76
C LYS A 187 3.45 -13.39 25.95
N HIS A 188 2.15 -13.09 25.90
CA HIS A 188 1.37 -12.46 26.94
C HIS A 188 0.11 -13.30 27.18
N ALA A 189 -0.23 -13.58 28.43
CA ALA A 189 -1.36 -14.45 28.79
C ALA A 189 -2.63 -13.63 29.03
N LEU A 190 -3.75 -14.12 28.51
CA LEU A 190 -5.10 -13.63 28.75
C LEU A 190 -5.91 -14.77 29.39
N ILE A 191 -6.59 -14.50 30.50
CA ILE A 191 -7.44 -15.47 31.19
C ILE A 191 -8.86 -15.31 30.68
N VAL A 192 -9.44 -16.42 30.24
CA VAL A 192 -10.81 -16.50 29.74
C VAL A 192 -11.65 -17.26 30.75
N VAL A 193 -12.76 -16.64 31.19
CA VAL A 193 -13.77 -17.28 32.02
C VAL A 193 -15.08 -17.35 31.25
N LYS A 194 -15.67 -18.54 31.13
CA LYS A 194 -16.91 -18.76 30.38
C LYS A 194 -17.71 -19.95 30.90
N GLN A 195 -18.97 -20.06 30.50
CA GLN A 195 -19.72 -21.31 30.68
C GLN A 195 -20.64 -21.56 29.49
N PRO A 196 -20.26 -22.42 28.54
CA PRO A 196 -21.10 -22.73 27.38
C PRO A 196 -22.37 -23.51 27.77
N ASN A 197 -22.34 -24.31 28.83
CA ASN A 197 -23.46 -25.12 29.27
C ASN A 197 -24.29 -24.38 30.33
N GLY A 198 -25.34 -23.68 29.89
CA GLY A 198 -26.20 -22.88 30.78
C GLY A 198 -26.87 -23.65 31.93
N GLN A 199 -27.03 -24.97 31.81
CA GLN A 199 -27.53 -25.85 32.87
C GLN A 199 -26.61 -25.95 34.10
N LEU A 200 -25.35 -25.55 33.97
CA LEU A 200 -24.38 -25.50 35.07
C LEU A 200 -24.42 -24.16 35.82
N ILE A 201 -25.34 -23.26 35.47
CA ILE A 201 -25.52 -21.93 36.08
C ILE A 201 -26.96 -21.80 36.58
N SER A 202 -27.09 -21.59 37.88
CA SER A 202 -28.36 -21.34 38.56
C SER A 202 -28.11 -20.51 39.81
N ILE A 203 -28.08 -19.19 39.64
CA ILE A 203 -27.95 -18.18 40.69
C ILE A 203 -29.31 -17.52 40.86
N ARG A 204 -29.78 -17.37 42.10
CA ARG A 204 -31.10 -16.80 42.37
C ARG A 204 -31.18 -15.33 41.92
N SER A 205 -32.27 -14.95 41.24
CA SER A 205 -32.36 -13.62 40.61
C SER A 205 -33.72 -12.91 40.74
N GLN A 206 -34.73 -13.51 41.35
CA GLN A 206 -36.08 -12.94 41.49
C GLN A 206 -36.65 -13.17 42.91
N LYS A 207 -37.41 -12.20 43.42
CA LYS A 207 -38.13 -12.30 44.71
C LYS A 207 -39.42 -13.12 44.66
N ALA A 208 -40.01 -13.31 43.48
CA ALA A 208 -41.36 -13.86 43.33
C ALA A 208 -41.47 -15.33 43.80
N LEU A 209 -42.05 -15.51 44.98
CA LEU A 209 -42.44 -16.79 45.57
C LEU A 209 -43.74 -17.36 44.96
N TYR A 210 -44.46 -16.56 44.15
CA TYR A 210 -45.74 -16.92 43.53
C TYR A 210 -45.87 -16.29 42.13
N ALA A 211 -45.43 -17.01 41.09
CA ALA A 211 -45.98 -16.78 39.76
C ALA A 211 -47.38 -17.41 39.74
N THR A 212 -48.41 -16.60 39.96
CA THR A 212 -49.80 -17.01 40.11
C THR A 212 -50.45 -17.56 38.83
N ASN A 213 -49.78 -17.48 37.67
CA ASN A 213 -50.33 -17.97 36.41
C ASN A 213 -49.49 -19.11 35.82
N GLN A 214 -50.11 -20.30 35.72
CA GLN A 214 -49.52 -21.51 35.15
C GLN A 214 -49.26 -21.43 33.63
N GLN A 215 -49.68 -20.35 32.97
CA GLN A 215 -49.58 -20.16 31.51
C GLN A 215 -48.24 -19.55 31.02
N GLU A 216 -47.41 -18.98 31.89
CA GLU A 216 -46.07 -18.43 31.54
C GLU A 216 -44.89 -19.31 32.00
N ARG A 217 -45.15 -20.56 32.41
CA ARG A 217 -44.11 -21.48 32.91
C ARG A 217 -43.11 -21.97 31.84
N GLY A 218 -43.38 -21.73 30.56
CA GLY A 218 -42.57 -22.26 29.45
C GLY A 218 -41.24 -21.54 29.21
N ASN A 219 -41.13 -20.24 29.55
CA ASN A 219 -39.99 -19.41 29.12
C ASN A 219 -39.39 -18.51 30.22
N SER A 220 -40.12 -18.17 31.29
CA SER A 220 -39.70 -17.13 32.24
C SER A 220 -38.70 -17.56 33.34
N GLY A 221 -38.22 -18.81 33.32
CA GLY A 221 -37.30 -19.35 34.33
C GLY A 221 -35.85 -19.56 33.86
N ARG A 222 -35.56 -19.34 32.57
CA ARG A 222 -34.23 -19.57 31.96
C ARG A 222 -33.71 -18.29 31.33
N GLU A 223 -33.36 -17.33 32.17
CA GLU A 223 -32.80 -16.05 31.73
C GLU A 223 -31.58 -15.70 32.59
N LEU A 224 -30.52 -15.22 31.92
CA LEU A 224 -29.40 -14.57 32.58
C LEU A 224 -29.67 -13.08 32.66
N LYS A 225 -29.58 -12.53 33.87
CA LYS A 225 -29.69 -11.11 34.16
C LYS A 225 -28.29 -10.52 34.33
N PHE A 226 -28.13 -9.23 34.02
CA PHE A 226 -26.83 -8.54 34.06
C PHE A 226 -26.90 -7.21 34.82
N TRP A 227 -25.77 -6.82 35.42
CA TRP A 227 -25.60 -5.51 36.09
C TRP A 227 -26.68 -5.23 37.14
N GLU A 228 -27.38 -4.09 37.06
CA GLU A 228 -28.40 -3.63 38.01
C GLU A 228 -29.59 -4.60 38.13
N GLN A 229 -29.83 -5.44 37.11
CA GLN A 229 -30.89 -6.45 37.15
C GLN A 229 -30.66 -7.53 38.22
N CYS A 230 -29.46 -7.61 38.81
CA CYS A 230 -29.10 -8.54 39.87
C CYS A 230 -29.20 -7.96 41.29
N ASP A 231 -29.51 -6.67 41.42
CA ASP A 231 -29.55 -5.99 42.71
C ASP A 231 -30.77 -6.37 43.55
N GLU A 232 -31.76 -7.04 42.95
CA GLU A 232 -33.01 -7.43 43.62
C GLU A 232 -32.79 -8.46 44.74
N VAL A 233 -32.07 -9.54 44.47
CA VAL A 233 -31.76 -10.61 45.44
C VAL A 233 -30.38 -10.43 46.07
N GLN A 234 -29.46 -9.75 45.36
CA GLN A 234 -28.05 -9.60 45.73
C GLN A 234 -27.24 -10.91 45.75
N ASP A 235 -27.71 -11.92 45.00
CA ASP A 235 -26.92 -13.09 44.62
C ASP A 235 -26.36 -12.85 43.21
N TYR A 236 -25.05 -12.66 43.07
CA TYR A 236 -24.44 -12.41 41.75
C TYR A 236 -22.97 -12.80 41.71
N VAL A 237 -22.49 -12.97 40.49
CA VAL A 237 -21.08 -13.17 40.18
C VAL A 237 -20.55 -11.96 39.43
N THR A 238 -19.44 -11.41 39.91
CA THR A 238 -18.73 -10.28 39.29
C THR A 238 -17.35 -10.73 38.82
N VAL A 239 -16.97 -10.37 37.60
CA VAL A 239 -15.66 -10.67 37.01
C VAL A 239 -14.89 -9.37 36.81
N TYR A 240 -13.71 -9.29 37.41
CA TYR A 240 -12.82 -8.12 37.41
C TYR A 240 -11.61 -8.35 36.49
N ASP A 241 -11.18 -7.28 35.81
CA ASP A 241 -10.00 -7.26 34.93
C ASP A 241 -8.67 -7.15 35.71
N GLY A 242 -8.44 -8.06 36.64
CA GLY A 242 -7.24 -8.07 37.46
C GLY A 242 -7.34 -8.92 38.69
N TYR A 243 -6.44 -8.69 39.65
CA TYR A 243 -6.34 -9.49 40.86
C TYR A 243 -7.15 -8.92 42.04
N THR A 244 -7.66 -7.69 41.91
CA THR A 244 -8.29 -6.96 43.03
C THR A 244 -9.66 -6.41 42.66
N THR A 245 -10.48 -6.12 43.67
CA THR A 245 -11.79 -5.46 43.50
C THR A 245 -11.69 -3.98 43.10
N ARG A 246 -10.47 -3.41 43.04
CA ARG A 246 -10.21 -2.05 42.53
C ARG A 246 -10.03 -2.03 41.01
N ASP A 247 -9.85 -3.20 40.39
CA ASP A 247 -9.73 -3.33 38.94
C ASP A 247 -11.12 -3.16 38.28
N PRO A 248 -11.19 -2.84 36.97
CA PRO A 248 -12.47 -2.65 36.28
C PRO A 248 -13.34 -3.90 36.24
N VAL A 249 -14.67 -3.74 36.33
CA VAL A 249 -15.64 -4.85 36.19
C VAL A 249 -15.93 -5.12 34.72
N ILE A 250 -15.67 -6.34 34.26
CA ILE A 250 -15.93 -6.78 32.88
C ILE A 250 -17.37 -7.30 32.72
N LEU A 251 -17.82 -8.09 33.70
CA LEU A 251 -19.10 -8.81 33.62
C LEU A 251 -19.69 -8.98 35.02
N ARG A 252 -20.98 -8.69 35.18
CA ARG A 252 -21.75 -9.01 36.38
C ARG A 252 -23.04 -9.72 35.97
N PHE A 253 -23.29 -10.91 36.51
CA PHE A 253 -24.44 -11.73 36.12
C PHE A 253 -25.07 -12.50 37.28
N CYS A 254 -26.35 -12.85 37.10
CA CYS A 254 -27.15 -13.71 37.97
C CYS A 254 -28.25 -14.41 37.12
N GLY A 255 -29.06 -15.27 37.72
CA GLY A 255 -30.02 -16.09 36.98
C GLY A 255 -29.42 -17.42 36.52
N GLY A 256 -29.99 -18.04 35.50
CA GLY A 256 -29.56 -19.37 35.08
C GLY A 256 -30.28 -19.93 33.86
N GLY A 257 -29.82 -21.09 33.39
CA GLY A 257 -30.41 -21.79 32.25
C GLY A 257 -29.94 -21.34 30.87
N VAL A 258 -29.02 -20.37 30.79
CA VAL A 258 -28.41 -19.86 29.54
C VAL A 258 -26.88 -19.83 29.70
N SER A 259 -26.14 -19.93 28.59
CA SER A 259 -24.67 -19.87 28.59
C SER A 259 -24.14 -18.51 29.04
N VAL A 260 -23.08 -18.50 29.84
CA VAL A 260 -22.35 -17.27 30.22
C VAL A 260 -21.31 -16.96 29.14
N PRO A 261 -21.29 -15.73 28.57
CA PRO A 261 -20.34 -15.36 27.53
C PRO A 261 -18.89 -15.32 28.04
N GLU A 262 -17.94 -15.24 27.11
CA GLU A 262 -16.52 -15.16 27.45
C GLU A 262 -16.17 -13.79 28.08
N ALA A 263 -15.69 -13.82 29.32
CA ALA A 263 -15.03 -12.70 29.96
C ALA A 263 -13.51 -12.92 29.94
N ILE A 264 -12.78 -12.02 29.29
CA ILE A 264 -11.35 -12.17 29.00
C ILE A 264 -10.58 -11.04 29.68
N SER A 265 -9.57 -11.37 30.49
CA SER A 265 -8.70 -10.36 31.12
C SER A 265 -7.72 -9.72 30.14
N SER A 266 -7.34 -8.48 30.40
CA SER A 266 -6.27 -7.75 29.70
C SER A 266 -4.86 -8.22 30.07
N GLY A 267 -4.72 -8.95 31.19
CA GLY A 267 -3.47 -9.42 31.78
C GLY A 267 -3.47 -10.89 32.21
N PRO A 268 -2.39 -11.37 32.85
CA PRO A 268 -2.25 -12.76 33.33
C PRO A 268 -2.98 -13.05 34.64
N GLU A 269 -3.86 -12.14 35.09
CA GLU A 269 -4.57 -12.19 36.36
C GLU A 269 -6.03 -11.79 36.17
N LEU A 270 -6.95 -12.51 36.82
CA LEU A 270 -8.39 -12.27 36.79
C LEU A 270 -9.01 -12.67 38.13
N LEU A 271 -9.99 -11.91 38.60
CA LEU A 271 -10.67 -12.11 39.87
C LEU A 271 -12.17 -12.31 39.62
N VAL A 272 -12.71 -13.40 40.15
CA VAL A 272 -14.16 -13.62 40.20
C VAL A 272 -14.62 -13.48 41.65
N GLU A 273 -15.60 -12.61 41.87
CA GLU A 273 -16.28 -12.45 43.15
C GLU A 273 -17.66 -13.09 43.06
N PHE A 274 -18.02 -13.88 44.07
CA PHE A 274 -19.38 -14.40 44.24
C PHE A 274 -19.94 -13.95 45.58
N THR A 275 -21.02 -13.19 45.56
CA THR A 275 -21.69 -12.67 46.76
C THR A 275 -23.10 -13.24 46.85
N THR A 276 -23.54 -13.51 48.08
CA THR A 276 -24.87 -14.07 48.39
C THR A 276 -25.59 -13.26 49.44
N SER A 277 -26.92 -13.25 49.36
CA SER A 277 -27.80 -12.58 50.30
C SER A 277 -27.71 -13.15 51.74
N PRO A 278 -27.94 -12.33 52.78
CA PRO A 278 -27.94 -12.80 54.17
C PRO A 278 -29.03 -13.82 54.51
N PHE A 279 -30.22 -13.67 53.92
CA PHE A 279 -31.37 -14.52 54.16
C PHE A 279 -31.78 -15.24 52.88
N GLY A 280 -32.38 -16.43 52.99
CA GLY A 280 -32.90 -17.14 51.83
C GLY A 280 -33.89 -18.25 52.17
N THR A 281 -34.49 -18.79 51.11
CA THR A 281 -35.42 -19.93 51.20
C THR A 281 -34.95 -21.07 50.30
N PHE A 282 -35.39 -22.30 50.57
CA PHE A 282 -35.19 -23.45 49.67
C PHE A 282 -36.18 -23.50 48.49
N LEU A 283 -36.98 -22.45 48.27
CA LEU A 283 -37.99 -22.42 47.20
C LEU A 283 -37.40 -22.07 45.83
N GLN A 284 -37.46 -23.04 44.91
CA GLN A 284 -37.64 -22.88 43.45
C GLN A 284 -38.09 -24.24 42.89
N PRO A 285 -38.91 -24.30 41.81
CA PRO A 285 -39.57 -25.54 41.42
C PRO A 285 -38.54 -26.61 41.12
N ALA A 286 -38.77 -27.81 41.66
CA ALA A 286 -37.99 -29.01 41.40
C ALA A 286 -38.15 -29.40 39.91
N THR A 287 -37.43 -28.72 39.02
CA THR A 287 -37.13 -29.29 37.72
C THR A 287 -36.19 -30.46 37.98
N ALA A 288 -36.41 -31.58 37.29
CA ALA A 288 -35.76 -32.85 37.58
C ALA A 288 -34.21 -32.83 37.53
N GLN A 289 -33.57 -31.73 37.12
CA GLN A 289 -32.13 -31.60 36.89
C GLN A 289 -31.54 -30.19 37.13
N SER A 290 -32.10 -29.33 38.00
CA SER A 290 -31.45 -28.03 38.28
C SER A 290 -30.28 -28.19 39.25
N LEU A 291 -29.06 -28.02 38.74
CA LEU A 291 -27.84 -27.91 39.54
C LEU A 291 -27.82 -26.49 40.14
N HIS A 292 -27.64 -26.37 41.45
CA HIS A 292 -27.62 -25.08 42.12
C HIS A 292 -26.21 -24.47 42.14
N GLY A 293 -26.16 -23.14 42.07
CA GLY A 293 -24.91 -22.39 42.06
C GLY A 293 -24.33 -22.29 40.66
N PHE A 294 -23.02 -22.35 40.52
CA PHE A 294 -22.38 -22.26 39.22
C PHE A 294 -21.13 -23.12 39.12
N GLN A 295 -20.80 -23.50 37.89
CA GLN A 295 -19.47 -23.91 37.48
C GLN A 295 -19.03 -23.05 36.30
N LEU A 296 -17.84 -22.45 36.35
CA LEU A 296 -17.23 -21.72 35.25
C LEU A 296 -15.99 -22.47 34.75
N GLU A 297 -15.77 -22.40 33.45
CA GLU A 297 -14.57 -22.86 32.77
C GLU A 297 -13.54 -21.75 32.71
N VAL A 298 -12.29 -22.09 33.01
CA VAL A 298 -11.14 -21.20 32.89
C VAL A 298 -10.22 -21.73 31.79
N GLU A 299 -9.89 -20.88 30.83
CA GLU A 299 -8.98 -21.14 29.72
C GLU A 299 -7.92 -20.03 29.68
N VAL A 300 -6.71 -20.35 29.22
CA VAL A 300 -5.62 -19.37 29.06
C VAL A 300 -5.24 -19.27 27.59
N ARG A 301 -5.28 -18.04 27.05
CA ARG A 301 -4.89 -17.73 25.67
C ARG A 301 -3.58 -16.95 25.67
N PHE A 302 -2.66 -17.30 24.78
CA PHE A 302 -1.37 -16.61 24.63
C PHE A 302 -1.35 -15.77 23.36
N VAL A 303 -1.12 -14.47 23.51
CA VAL A 303 -0.96 -13.49 22.41
C VAL A 303 0.48 -12.99 22.34
N ASP A 304 0.90 -12.41 21.21
CA ASP A 304 2.26 -11.86 21.08
C ASP A 304 2.39 -10.55 21.88
N GLN A 305 3.43 -10.45 22.71
CA GLN A 305 3.64 -9.30 23.61
C GLN A 305 3.88 -7.97 22.87
N GLN A 306 4.38 -8.03 21.64
CA GLN A 306 4.59 -6.86 20.78
C GLN A 306 3.36 -6.47 19.97
N SER A 307 2.32 -7.31 19.93
CA SER A 307 1.12 -7.05 19.14
C SER A 307 0.22 -6.00 19.78
N PRO A 308 -0.46 -5.15 18.99
CA PRO A 308 -1.41 -4.16 19.49
C PRO A 308 -2.80 -4.78 19.78
N THR A 309 -2.84 -6.02 20.27
CA THR A 309 -4.09 -6.78 20.45
C THR A 309 -4.61 -6.76 21.88
N TYR A 310 -3.90 -6.16 22.83
CA TYR A 310 -4.31 -6.06 24.23
C TYR A 310 -3.84 -4.74 24.87
N ALA A 311 -4.66 -4.16 25.74
CA ALA A 311 -4.31 -2.93 26.43
C ALA A 311 -3.28 -3.24 27.53
N LYS A 312 -2.09 -2.63 27.45
CA LYS A 312 -1.05 -2.77 28.47
C LYS A 312 -1.41 -2.08 29.78
N ASN A 313 -2.20 -1.01 29.71
CA ASN A 313 -2.69 -0.26 30.85
C ASN A 313 -4.17 -0.55 31.07
N LYS A 314 -4.51 -1.09 32.23
CA LYS A 314 -5.90 -1.46 32.60
C LYS A 314 -6.85 -0.27 32.71
N ARG A 315 -6.32 0.93 33.01
CA ARG A 315 -7.12 2.16 33.20
C ARG A 315 -7.24 3.01 31.94
N ALA A 316 -6.26 2.91 31.03
CA ALA A 316 -6.23 3.68 29.80
C ALA A 316 -6.03 2.74 28.60
N CYS A 317 -7.04 2.64 27.74
CA CYS A 317 -6.99 1.81 26.55
C CYS A 317 -6.31 2.59 25.41
N GLU A 318 -4.97 2.58 25.38
CA GLU A 318 -4.18 3.28 24.37
C GLU A 318 -3.16 2.35 23.70
N PHE A 319 -3.07 2.44 22.37
CA PHE A 319 -2.17 1.67 21.54
C PHE A 319 -1.31 2.62 20.70
N TRP A 320 0.01 2.40 20.72
CA TRP A 320 0.96 3.20 19.95
C TRP A 320 1.62 2.34 18.88
N ILE A 321 1.37 2.67 17.62
CA ILE A 321 1.89 1.98 16.44
C ILE A 321 2.81 2.95 15.72
N ARG A 322 4.11 2.72 15.80
CA ARG A 322 5.13 3.58 15.17
C ARG A 322 6.03 2.76 14.26
N GLY A 323 6.33 3.27 13.07
CA GLY A 323 7.29 2.65 12.17
C GLY A 323 7.19 3.15 10.74
N THR A 324 7.77 2.38 9.81
CA THR A 324 7.78 2.65 8.35
C THR A 324 7.10 1.53 7.53
N GLY A 325 6.58 0.50 8.22
CA GLY A 325 6.01 -0.69 7.59
C GLY A 325 4.51 -0.60 7.30
N ARG A 326 3.96 -1.73 6.84
CA ARG A 326 2.52 -1.97 6.74
C ARG A 326 2.10 -3.07 7.71
N GLY A 327 0.86 -3.07 8.15
CA GLY A 327 0.35 -4.08 9.06
C GLY A 327 -1.16 -4.19 9.07
N VAL A 328 -1.64 -5.16 9.84
CA VAL A 328 -3.07 -5.41 10.05
C VAL A 328 -3.39 -5.05 11.49
N LEU A 329 -4.42 -4.24 11.68
CA LEU A 329 -4.93 -3.86 12.98
C LEU A 329 -6.26 -4.56 13.23
N GLU A 330 -6.41 -5.12 14.43
CA GLU A 330 -7.60 -5.83 14.86
C GLU A 330 -8.08 -5.29 16.21
N HIS A 331 -9.36 -5.53 16.51
CA HIS A 331 -9.94 -5.27 17.83
C HIS A 331 -9.18 -5.97 18.97
N PRO A 332 -9.24 -5.41 20.21
CA PRO A 332 -8.59 -6.01 21.36
C PRO A 332 -9.15 -7.43 21.63
N GLN A 333 -8.24 -8.35 21.95
CA GLN A 333 -8.56 -9.76 22.20
C GLN A 333 -9.03 -10.01 23.65
N HIS A 334 -9.02 -8.98 24.51
CA HIS A 334 -9.60 -9.03 25.84
C HIS A 334 -10.95 -8.30 25.92
N SER A 335 -11.71 -8.57 26.97
CA SER A 335 -12.97 -7.89 27.21
C SER A 335 -12.72 -6.48 27.73
N LEU A 336 -13.49 -5.52 27.23
CA LEU A 336 -13.44 -4.12 27.64
C LEU A 336 -14.67 -3.82 28.50
N PRO A 337 -14.51 -3.10 29.62
CA PRO A 337 -15.63 -2.68 30.45
C PRO A 337 -16.56 -1.70 29.69
N PRO A 338 -17.81 -1.53 30.16
CA PRO A 338 -18.73 -0.54 29.60
C PRO A 338 -18.15 0.89 29.71
N ASN A 339 -18.60 1.78 28.83
CA ASN A 339 -18.15 3.18 28.75
C ASN A 339 -16.65 3.36 28.54
N THR A 340 -16.03 2.49 27.75
CA THR A 340 -14.60 2.58 27.41
C THR A 340 -14.37 3.21 26.05
N THR A 341 -13.29 3.97 25.95
CA THR A 341 -12.76 4.53 24.71
C THR A 341 -11.33 4.03 24.51
N CYS A 342 -11.09 3.32 23.41
CA CYS A 342 -9.77 2.85 23.03
C CYS A 342 -9.19 3.70 21.90
N LEU A 343 -7.98 4.22 22.10
CA LEU A 343 -7.27 5.02 21.11
C LEU A 343 -6.12 4.23 20.47
N TYR A 344 -6.03 4.28 19.15
CA TYR A 344 -4.90 3.75 18.39
C TYR A 344 -4.19 4.91 17.69
N HIS A 345 -2.97 5.20 18.15
CA HIS A 345 -2.11 6.23 17.58
C HIS A 345 -1.16 5.60 16.57
N MET A 346 -1.32 5.98 15.30
CA MET A 346 -0.40 5.61 14.25
C MET A 346 0.49 6.80 13.90
N GLN A 347 1.80 6.59 13.87
CA GLN A 347 2.75 7.62 13.47
C GLN A 347 3.89 7.04 12.64
N GLY A 348 4.11 7.61 11.45
CA GLY A 348 5.26 7.28 10.63
C GLY A 348 6.54 7.87 11.22
N ILE A 349 7.48 7.02 11.65
CA ILE A 349 8.78 7.46 12.16
C ILE A 349 9.89 6.69 11.46
N ASP A 350 10.98 7.39 11.13
CA ASP A 350 12.18 6.73 10.64
C ASP A 350 12.89 6.04 11.82
N THR A 351 12.95 4.71 11.80
CA THR A 351 13.69 3.92 12.79
C THR A 351 15.16 3.75 12.42
N SER A 352 15.59 4.22 11.24
CA SER A 352 17.02 4.41 10.98
C SER A 352 17.49 5.57 11.86
N GLY A 353 18.47 5.31 12.73
CA GLY A 353 19.01 6.31 13.65
C GLY A 353 19.64 7.51 12.91
N PRO A 354 20.35 8.39 13.63
CA PRO A 354 21.01 9.57 13.04
C PRO A 354 22.11 9.26 12.00
N SER A 355 22.28 8.00 11.61
CA SER A 355 23.32 7.48 10.73
C SER A 355 23.03 7.65 9.23
N GLY A 356 21.81 8.02 8.84
CA GLY A 356 21.52 8.49 7.49
C GLY A 356 21.75 10.00 7.41
N LYS A 357 22.99 10.45 7.21
CA LYS A 357 23.27 11.85 6.84
C LYS A 357 22.75 12.11 5.42
N ASN A 358 21.44 12.15 5.27
CA ASN A 358 20.80 12.68 4.06
C ASN A 358 21.23 14.14 3.96
N ILE A 359 21.75 14.52 2.79
CA ILE A 359 22.12 15.91 2.50
C ILE A 359 20.91 16.79 2.84
N PHE A 360 21.12 17.72 3.79
CA PHE A 360 20.11 18.69 4.18
C PHE A 360 19.93 19.69 3.05
N TYR A 361 19.17 19.33 2.01
CA TYR A 361 18.56 20.32 1.14
C TYR A 361 17.68 21.22 2.02
N ARG A 362 17.96 22.52 2.00
CA ARG A 362 17.28 23.55 2.81
C ARG A 362 15.77 23.44 2.57
N ARG A 363 15.04 22.83 3.52
CA ARG A 363 13.59 22.61 3.49
C ARG A 363 12.86 23.92 3.14
N GLN A 364 12.39 24.06 1.91
CA GLN A 364 11.46 25.12 1.54
C GLN A 364 9.99 24.67 1.48
N PHE A 365 9.68 23.39 1.70
CA PHE A 365 8.30 22.92 1.79
C PHE A 365 8.08 21.98 2.98
N SER A 366 7.14 22.35 3.84
CA SER A 366 6.77 21.72 5.12
C SER A 366 5.88 20.47 4.96
N ALA A 367 6.12 19.64 3.93
CA ALA A 367 5.38 18.40 3.76
C ALA A 367 5.91 17.30 4.72
N PRO A 368 5.02 16.50 5.34
CA PRO A 368 5.45 15.39 6.20
C PRO A 368 6.10 14.30 5.35
N ARG A 369 7.22 13.74 5.84
CA ARG A 369 7.96 12.66 5.17
C ARG A 369 7.09 11.40 5.00
N PHE A 370 6.35 11.05 6.04
CA PHE A 370 5.44 9.90 6.02
C PHE A 370 3.99 10.38 6.02
N ARG A 371 3.12 9.59 5.39
CA ARG A 371 1.66 9.64 5.57
C ARG A 371 1.14 8.27 5.94
N VAL A 372 0.03 8.24 6.67
CA VAL A 372 -0.65 7.01 7.07
C VAL A 372 -1.75 6.73 6.06
N TRP A 373 -1.60 5.63 5.31
CA TRP A 373 -2.66 5.09 4.47
C TRP A 373 -3.41 4.00 5.25
N PHE A 374 -4.71 4.16 5.41
CA PHE A 374 -5.54 3.33 6.28
C PHE A 374 -6.80 2.87 5.56
N SER A 375 -7.15 1.58 5.67
CA SER A 375 -8.40 1.05 5.13
C SER A 375 -9.08 0.12 6.11
N VAL A 376 -10.38 0.30 6.32
CA VAL A 376 -11.19 -0.62 7.13
C VAL A 376 -11.64 -1.77 6.23
N LEU A 377 -11.27 -2.99 6.61
CA LEU A 377 -11.67 -4.19 5.91
C LEU A 377 -13.07 -4.63 6.34
N LYS A 378 -13.29 -4.68 7.66
CA LYS A 378 -14.56 -5.11 8.24
C LYS A 378 -14.77 -4.44 9.60
N PHE A 379 -16.01 -4.03 9.86
CA PHE A 379 -16.46 -3.53 11.16
C PHE A 379 -17.89 -4.05 11.39
N TYR A 380 -18.12 -4.76 12.48
CA TYR A 380 -19.47 -5.13 12.90
C TYR A 380 -19.55 -5.32 14.41
N VAL A 381 -20.77 -5.15 14.92
CA VAL A 381 -21.11 -5.30 16.34
C VAL A 381 -22.17 -6.39 16.44
N THR A 382 -21.98 -7.38 17.31
CA THR A 382 -22.97 -8.46 17.47
C THR A 382 -24.27 -7.93 18.07
N ASN A 383 -25.42 -8.51 17.69
CA ASN A 383 -26.71 -8.15 18.28
C ASN A 383 -26.70 -8.48 19.77
N ALA A 384 -27.21 -7.56 20.59
CA ALA A 384 -27.63 -7.90 21.94
C ALA A 384 -28.81 -8.89 21.85
N LEU A 385 -28.91 -9.81 22.82
CA LEU A 385 -30.00 -10.77 22.98
C LEU A 385 -31.39 -10.13 23.23
N ASN A 386 -31.58 -8.84 22.96
CA ASN A 386 -32.83 -8.14 23.27
C ASN A 386 -33.28 -7.22 22.11
N PRO A 387 -34.39 -7.53 21.42
CA PRO A 387 -34.87 -6.77 20.25
C PRO A 387 -35.62 -5.47 20.58
N ASN A 388 -35.74 -5.06 21.86
CA ASN A 388 -36.63 -3.96 22.28
C ASN A 388 -35.92 -2.68 22.81
N LEU A 389 -34.67 -2.41 22.42
CA LEU A 389 -33.98 -1.17 22.83
C LEU A 389 -34.44 0.04 21.99
N PRO A 390 -34.68 1.22 22.62
CA PRO A 390 -35.23 2.40 21.95
C PRO A 390 -34.28 3.03 20.92
N GLU A 391 -34.92 3.73 19.97
CA GLU A 391 -34.37 4.32 18.75
C GLU A 391 -33.32 5.46 18.92
N ASP A 392 -32.82 5.74 20.12
CA ASP A 392 -31.80 6.80 20.33
C ASP A 392 -30.40 6.26 20.65
N GLU A 393 -30.24 4.92 20.74
CA GLU A 393 -28.98 4.23 21.03
C GLU A 393 -28.30 3.61 19.77
N TYR A 394 -28.68 4.07 18.56
CA TYR A 394 -28.29 3.48 17.26
C TYR A 394 -26.79 3.51 16.92
N CYS A 395 -25.96 4.12 17.76
CA CYS A 395 -24.52 4.25 17.56
C CYS A 395 -23.71 4.15 18.86
N GLY A 396 -24.21 3.40 19.86
CA GLY A 396 -23.54 3.26 21.15
C GLY A 396 -22.10 2.73 21.06
N SER A 397 -21.84 1.83 20.11
CA SER A 397 -20.49 1.36 19.77
C SER A 397 -20.11 1.82 18.37
N HIS A 398 -19.06 2.62 18.25
CA HIS A 398 -18.61 3.15 16.95
C HIS A 398 -17.09 3.32 16.89
N LEU A 399 -16.57 3.30 15.66
CA LEU A 399 -15.15 3.51 15.35
C LEU A 399 -14.99 4.82 14.56
N ASN A 400 -14.32 5.81 15.16
CA ASN A 400 -13.99 7.08 14.53
C ASN A 400 -12.55 7.07 14.01
N ILE A 401 -12.34 7.68 12.85
CA ILE A 401 -11.03 7.90 12.23
C ILE A 401 -10.73 9.39 12.27
N TRP A 402 -9.63 9.76 12.92
CA TRP A 402 -9.17 11.13 13.08
C TRP A 402 -7.84 11.35 12.34
N ASP A 403 -7.79 12.34 11.45
CA ASP A 403 -6.56 12.77 10.78
C ASP A 403 -5.82 13.75 11.69
N GLY A 404 -4.64 13.36 12.17
CA GLY A 404 -3.85 14.04 13.19
C GLY A 404 -3.81 13.34 14.56
N PRO A 405 -2.96 13.83 15.47
CA PRO A 405 -2.81 13.27 16.80
C PRO A 405 -3.97 13.75 17.68
N MET A 406 -4.83 12.82 18.10
CA MET A 406 -5.83 13.09 19.13
C MET A 406 -5.25 12.65 20.47
N ARG A 407 -5.35 13.49 21.50
CA ARG A 407 -5.05 13.09 22.88
C ARG A 407 -6.32 13.22 23.70
N ILE A 408 -6.61 12.21 24.52
CA ILE A 408 -7.52 12.44 25.64
C ILE A 408 -6.76 13.40 26.55
N SER A 409 -7.23 14.65 26.66
CA SER A 409 -6.80 15.48 27.78
C SER A 409 -7.07 14.67 29.05
N PRO A 410 -6.12 14.55 29.99
CA PRO A 410 -6.42 14.06 31.32
C PRO A 410 -7.34 15.11 31.96
N GLY A 411 -8.62 15.08 31.62
CA GLY A 411 -9.66 15.80 32.30
C GLY A 411 -9.66 15.21 33.69
N CYS A 412 -9.15 15.97 34.65
CA CYS A 412 -9.03 15.61 36.03
C CYS A 412 -10.39 15.08 36.53
N SER A 413 -10.52 13.76 36.62
CA SER A 413 -11.65 13.09 37.26
C SER A 413 -11.29 12.68 38.68
N ASP A 414 -10.48 13.50 39.35
CA ASP A 414 -10.16 13.35 40.76
C ASP A 414 -10.95 14.39 41.57
N ILE A 415 -11.52 13.91 42.66
CA ILE A 415 -12.39 14.63 43.62
C ILE A 415 -11.65 15.78 44.36
N PHE A 416 -10.38 16.04 44.03
CA PHE A 416 -9.52 17.07 44.62
C PHE A 416 -8.93 18.06 43.59
N CYS A 417 -9.50 18.19 42.39
CA CYS A 417 -9.14 19.30 41.51
C CYS A 417 -9.84 20.59 41.98
N ASP A 418 -9.13 21.35 42.83
CA ASP A 418 -9.54 22.66 43.34
C ASP A 418 -9.92 23.62 42.21
N LYS A 419 -11.10 24.23 42.35
CA LYS A 419 -11.72 25.14 41.37
C LYS A 419 -11.01 26.49 41.21
N ASP A 420 -9.94 26.76 41.95
CA ASP A 420 -9.35 28.10 42.02
C ASP A 420 -8.13 28.32 41.13
N ARG A 421 -7.64 27.29 40.42
CA ARG A 421 -6.49 27.44 39.50
C ARG A 421 -6.85 27.60 38.03
N SER A 422 -8.13 27.52 37.66
CA SER A 422 -8.61 27.76 36.29
C SER A 422 -8.94 29.23 35.97
N VAL A 423 -8.79 30.15 36.93
CA VAL A 423 -9.18 31.57 36.78
C VAL A 423 -8.02 32.48 36.34
N GLN A 424 -6.76 32.02 36.35
CA GLN A 424 -5.60 32.87 36.02
C GLN A 424 -5.20 32.91 34.53
N MET A 425 -5.92 32.23 33.64
CA MET A 425 -5.62 32.24 32.19
C MET A 425 -6.74 32.84 31.33
N SER A 426 -7.78 33.39 31.95
CA SER A 426 -8.88 34.10 31.29
C SER A 426 -8.70 35.63 31.38
N ARG A 427 -7.60 36.13 30.82
CA ARG A 427 -7.44 37.57 30.56
C ARG A 427 -6.81 37.85 29.20
N ALA A 428 -7.42 37.27 28.16
CA ALA A 428 -7.35 37.80 26.81
C ALA A 428 -8.62 37.41 26.03
N THR A 429 -9.42 38.42 25.70
CA THR A 429 -10.47 38.50 24.65
C THR A 429 -11.74 37.62 24.72
N SER A 430 -12.84 38.29 25.11
CA SER A 430 -14.26 38.18 24.71
C SER A 430 -15.08 36.88 24.95
N PRO A 431 -16.39 37.01 25.29
CA PRO A 431 -17.23 35.88 25.68
C PRO A 431 -17.87 35.25 24.43
N GLN A 432 -17.43 34.05 24.07
CA GLN A 432 -18.18 33.16 23.20
C GLN A 432 -18.39 31.81 23.89
N SER A 433 -19.64 31.37 23.84
CA SER A 433 -20.24 30.17 24.40
C SER A 433 -19.34 28.93 24.44
N VAL A 434 -19.28 28.31 25.62
CA VAL A 434 -18.72 26.98 25.85
C VAL A 434 -19.59 25.94 25.12
N ILE A 435 -19.16 25.52 23.94
CA ILE A 435 -19.68 24.32 23.25
C ILE A 435 -18.82 23.14 23.70
N VAL A 436 -19.44 22.22 24.44
CA VAL A 436 -18.90 20.89 24.75
C VAL A 436 -18.72 20.12 23.45
N GLY A 437 -17.49 19.77 23.06
CA GLY A 437 -17.27 18.84 21.94
C GLY A 437 -16.06 19.04 21.03
N ARG A 438 -15.05 19.87 21.35
CA ARG A 438 -13.77 19.85 20.61
C ARG A 438 -12.68 19.19 21.45
N PRO A 439 -12.03 18.11 20.96
CA PRO A 439 -10.77 17.67 21.56
C PRO A 439 -9.72 18.78 21.42
N PRO A 440 -8.80 18.94 22.39
CA PRO A 440 -7.88 20.09 22.47
C PRO A 440 -6.70 19.99 21.48
N THR A 441 -6.91 19.44 20.29
CA THR A 441 -5.85 19.11 19.31
C THR A 441 -6.29 19.36 17.87
N ASN A 442 -5.33 19.65 16.99
CA ASN A 442 -5.46 19.83 15.53
C ASN A 442 -5.88 18.54 14.77
N ALA A 443 -6.78 17.73 15.32
CA ALA A 443 -7.25 16.48 14.73
C ALA A 443 -8.63 16.68 14.08
N THR A 444 -8.81 16.18 12.85
CA THR A 444 -10.08 16.30 12.11
C THR A 444 -10.77 14.95 11.94
N LEU A 445 -12.07 14.88 12.19
CA LEU A 445 -12.85 13.65 12.02
C LEU A 445 -13.02 13.36 10.53
N VAL A 446 -12.49 12.23 10.07
CA VAL A 446 -12.55 11.80 8.66
C VAL A 446 -13.74 10.90 8.41
N ALA A 447 -13.95 9.91 9.27
CA ALA A 447 -14.98 8.89 9.09
C ALA A 447 -15.47 8.35 10.44
N ARG A 448 -16.74 7.91 10.46
CA ARG A 448 -17.36 7.20 11.57
C ARG A 448 -17.99 5.91 11.04
N PHE A 449 -17.62 4.78 11.63
CA PHE A 449 -18.17 3.47 11.35
C PHE A 449 -19.11 3.07 12.47
N CYS A 450 -20.37 2.83 12.12
CA CYS A 450 -21.37 2.22 12.97
C CYS A 450 -22.25 1.26 12.16
N ARG A 451 -23.18 0.57 12.83
CA ARG A 451 -24.03 -0.45 12.19
C ARG A 451 -24.84 0.07 11.00
N GLU A 452 -25.35 1.29 11.08
CA GLU A 452 -26.28 1.86 10.09
C GLU A 452 -25.60 2.81 9.10
N ARG A 453 -24.47 3.40 9.51
CA ARG A 453 -23.64 4.29 8.68
C ARG A 453 -22.20 3.79 8.71
N ALA A 454 -21.87 2.91 7.78
CA ALA A 454 -20.50 2.52 7.49
C ALA A 454 -20.12 3.04 6.10
N PRO A 455 -19.05 3.86 5.98
CA PRO A 455 -18.43 4.13 4.69
C PRO A 455 -18.06 2.83 3.95
N ARG A 456 -17.87 2.91 2.63
CA ARG A 456 -17.45 1.73 1.85
C ARG A 456 -16.15 1.17 2.40
N THR A 457 -16.14 -0.14 2.68
CA THR A 457 -14.98 -0.86 3.18
C THR A 457 -14.20 -1.49 2.03
N CYS A 458 -12.90 -1.71 2.22
CA CYS A 458 -12.07 -2.43 1.25
C CYS A 458 -12.13 -3.95 1.49
N GLU A 459 -13.33 -4.51 1.62
CA GLU A 459 -13.53 -5.93 1.96
C GLU A 459 -12.95 -6.87 0.89
N HIS A 460 -12.92 -6.44 -0.38
CA HIS A 460 -12.35 -7.25 -1.47
C HIS A 460 -10.85 -7.54 -1.28
N ALA A 461 -10.11 -6.76 -0.48
CA ALA A 461 -8.69 -6.98 -0.24
C ALA A 461 -8.42 -8.26 0.56
N LEU A 462 -9.47 -8.86 1.15
CA LEU A 462 -9.41 -10.18 1.77
C LEU A 462 -9.41 -11.34 0.75
N LEU A 463 -9.76 -11.09 -0.51
CA LEU A 463 -9.81 -12.08 -1.58
C LEU A 463 -8.48 -12.13 -2.35
N ARG A 464 -8.01 -13.34 -2.71
CA ARG A 464 -6.82 -13.48 -3.57
C ARG A 464 -7.12 -12.94 -4.97
N ARG A 465 -6.31 -11.97 -5.43
CA ARG A 465 -6.44 -11.22 -6.72
C ARG A 465 -7.57 -10.19 -6.76
N SER A 466 -7.54 -9.21 -5.86
CA SER A 466 -8.44 -8.05 -5.88
C SER A 466 -7.82 -6.84 -6.57
N ARG A 467 -8.67 -5.92 -7.05
CA ARG A 467 -8.23 -4.56 -7.42
C ARG A 467 -7.70 -3.81 -6.19
N ALA A 468 -6.96 -2.73 -6.42
CA ALA A 468 -6.53 -1.83 -5.35
C ALA A 468 -7.74 -1.12 -4.71
N CYS A 469 -7.65 -0.84 -3.41
CA CYS A 469 -8.64 -0.06 -2.68
C CYS A 469 -8.71 1.35 -3.28
N ALA A 470 -9.92 1.80 -3.65
CA ALA A 470 -10.09 3.15 -4.14
C ALA A 470 -9.95 4.19 -3.01
N ARG A 471 -9.78 5.48 -3.34
CA ARG A 471 -9.82 6.59 -2.36
C ARG A 471 -11.17 6.73 -1.64
N THR A 472 -12.23 6.10 -2.15
CA THR A 472 -13.55 6.03 -1.49
C THR A 472 -13.65 4.90 -0.47
N GLU A 473 -12.71 3.94 -0.50
CA GLU A 473 -12.65 2.75 0.34
C GLU A 473 -11.44 2.78 1.31
N SER A 474 -10.57 3.78 1.16
CA SER A 474 -9.34 3.97 1.93
C SER A 474 -9.09 5.45 2.24
N PHE A 475 -8.38 5.71 3.32
CA PHE A 475 -8.12 7.03 3.86
C PHE A 475 -6.63 7.31 3.88
N LEU A 476 -6.20 8.46 3.37
CA LEU A 476 -4.82 8.92 3.43
C LEU A 476 -4.75 10.14 4.35
N SER A 477 -3.93 10.10 5.39
CA SER A 477 -3.74 11.22 6.32
C SER A 477 -3.13 12.43 5.62
N LYS A 478 -3.38 13.64 6.12
CA LYS A 478 -2.67 14.86 5.66
C LYS A 478 -1.29 14.98 6.31
N GLY A 479 -1.19 14.57 7.56
CA GLY A 479 0.03 14.59 8.38
C GLY A 479 0.76 13.24 8.44
N ASP A 480 1.76 13.16 9.32
CA ASP A 480 2.52 11.97 9.67
C ASP A 480 1.80 11.02 10.66
N SER A 481 0.63 11.45 11.14
CA SER A 481 -0.09 10.80 12.23
C SER A 481 -1.59 10.69 11.95
N LEU A 482 -2.17 9.58 12.41
CA LEU A 482 -3.60 9.27 12.30
C LEU A 482 -4.03 8.55 13.59
N THR A 483 -5.18 8.93 14.13
CA THR A 483 -5.71 8.34 15.37
C THR A 483 -7.05 7.64 15.11
N LEU A 484 -7.19 6.41 15.61
CA LEU A 484 -8.48 5.73 15.63
C LEU A 484 -9.05 5.76 17.04
N GLU A 485 -10.34 5.98 17.15
CA GLU A 485 -11.06 5.98 18.42
C GLU A 485 -12.20 4.95 18.34
N LEU A 486 -12.07 3.88 19.12
CA LEU A 486 -13.14 2.90 19.34
C LEU A 486 -13.87 3.28 20.63
N LYS A 487 -15.11 3.75 20.51
CA LYS A 487 -15.96 4.10 21.65
C LYS A 487 -17.02 3.03 21.88
N LEU A 488 -17.18 2.62 23.13
CA LEU A 488 -18.07 1.55 23.55
C LEU A 488 -18.97 2.01 24.70
N THR A 489 -20.29 1.97 24.53
CA THR A 489 -21.24 2.17 25.63
C THR A 489 -21.38 0.92 26.49
N GLN A 490 -21.51 -0.24 25.85
CA GLN A 490 -21.65 -1.54 26.51
C GLN A 490 -20.33 -2.33 26.49
N GLY A 491 -20.10 -3.15 27.52
CA GLY A 491 -18.89 -3.98 27.63
C GLY A 491 -18.82 -5.08 26.56
N THR A 492 -17.62 -5.37 26.05
CA THR A 492 -17.45 -6.31 24.92
C THR A 492 -17.68 -7.78 25.28
N ALA A 493 -17.71 -8.13 26.57
CA ALA A 493 -18.10 -9.47 27.02
C ALA A 493 -19.57 -9.78 26.67
N LEU A 494 -20.46 -8.78 26.74
CA LEU A 494 -21.88 -8.93 26.40
C LEU A 494 -22.16 -8.60 24.94
N LYS A 495 -21.49 -7.55 24.42
CA LYS A 495 -21.65 -7.09 23.04
C LYS A 495 -20.30 -7.01 22.33
N PRO A 496 -19.75 -8.14 21.86
CA PRO A 496 -18.52 -8.18 21.09
C PRO A 496 -18.50 -7.21 19.90
N VAL A 497 -17.39 -6.49 19.76
CA VAL A 497 -17.12 -5.60 18.63
C VAL A 497 -15.93 -6.14 17.87
N PHE A 498 -16.12 -6.35 16.57
CA PHE A 498 -15.11 -6.89 15.68
C PHE A 498 -14.76 -5.84 14.64
N PHE A 499 -13.48 -5.46 14.59
CA PHE A 499 -12.95 -4.70 13.48
C PHE A 499 -11.61 -5.26 13.02
N LYS A 500 -11.35 -5.08 11.73
CA LYS A 500 -10.11 -5.43 11.07
C LYS A 500 -9.79 -4.36 10.03
N ALA A 501 -8.57 -3.86 10.04
CA ALA A 501 -8.12 -2.78 9.17
C ALA A 501 -6.68 -3.00 8.69
N LEU A 502 -6.33 -2.41 7.56
CA LEU A 502 -4.96 -2.35 7.05
C LEU A 502 -4.43 -0.94 7.25
N TYR A 503 -3.17 -0.85 7.68
CA TYR A 503 -2.45 0.41 7.74
C TYR A 503 -1.10 0.27 7.04
N GLU A 504 -0.63 1.36 6.46
CA GLU A 504 0.69 1.48 5.85
C GLU A 504 1.24 2.89 6.05
N PHE A 505 2.51 2.98 6.44
CA PHE A 505 3.24 4.23 6.47
C PHE A 505 3.87 4.45 5.08
N VAL A 506 3.27 5.34 4.30
CA VAL A 506 3.73 5.69 2.95
C VAL A 506 4.86 6.71 3.06
N ASP A 507 6.03 6.35 2.54
CA ASP A 507 7.19 7.24 2.46
C ASP A 507 7.09 8.12 1.22
N LEU A 508 6.94 9.42 1.44
CA LEU A 508 6.90 10.44 0.39
C LEU A 508 8.26 11.09 0.14
N HIS A 509 9.30 10.64 0.87
CA HIS A 509 10.65 11.12 0.65
C HIS A 509 11.12 10.78 -0.77
N GLN A 510 11.69 11.77 -1.43
CA GLN A 510 12.35 11.62 -2.72
C GLN A 510 13.66 12.41 -2.68
N ASP A 511 14.75 11.76 -3.09
CA ASP A 511 16.08 12.36 -3.10
C ASP A 511 16.23 13.34 -4.27
N GLY A 512 16.92 14.46 -4.02
CA GLY A 512 17.17 15.51 -5.02
C GLY A 512 16.09 16.59 -5.11
N GLU A 513 16.34 17.61 -5.94
CA GLU A 513 15.41 18.72 -6.16
C GLU A 513 14.34 18.36 -7.21
N PRO A 514 13.09 18.84 -7.11
CA PRO A 514 12.08 18.58 -8.14
C PRO A 514 12.50 19.16 -9.51
N TRP A 515 12.33 18.37 -10.57
CA TRP A 515 12.73 18.73 -11.93
C TRP A 515 11.65 18.36 -12.96
N GLY A 516 11.37 19.24 -13.92
CA GLY A 516 10.40 19.01 -15.00
C GLY A 516 8.94 18.91 -14.54
N HIS A 517 8.09 18.29 -15.37
CA HIS A 517 6.64 18.14 -15.14
C HIS A 517 6.24 16.79 -14.49
N GLY A 518 7.20 15.94 -14.11
CA GLY A 518 6.93 14.61 -13.56
C GLY A 518 6.87 14.57 -12.02
N PRO A 519 5.97 13.79 -11.39
CA PRO A 519 5.82 13.72 -9.93
C PRO A 519 7.04 13.13 -9.21
N CYS A 520 7.87 12.36 -9.92
CA CYS A 520 9.09 11.71 -9.43
C CYS A 520 10.38 12.17 -10.11
N SER A 521 10.33 13.16 -10.99
CA SER A 521 11.53 13.64 -11.70
C SER A 521 12.35 14.56 -10.79
N ARG A 522 13.66 14.32 -10.73
CA ARG A 522 14.57 14.92 -9.75
C ARG A 522 15.88 15.38 -10.39
N ARG A 523 16.51 16.40 -9.82
CA ARG A 523 17.80 16.96 -10.23
C ARG A 523 18.80 16.96 -9.09
N PHE A 524 20.04 16.59 -9.40
CA PHE A 524 21.20 16.64 -8.52
C PHE A 524 22.24 17.56 -9.16
N SER A 525 22.60 18.64 -8.48
CA SER A 525 23.65 19.56 -8.94
C SER A 525 24.87 19.45 -8.06
N SER A 526 26.08 19.37 -8.62
CA SER A 526 27.35 19.33 -7.88
C SER A 526 27.45 20.44 -6.81
N ARG A 527 26.90 21.63 -7.09
CA ARG A 527 26.84 22.76 -6.14
C ARG A 527 26.10 22.49 -4.84
N SER A 528 25.20 21.51 -4.84
CA SER A 528 24.41 21.10 -3.67
C SER A 528 25.11 20.03 -2.83
N PHE A 529 26.27 19.55 -3.27
CA PHE A 529 27.07 18.54 -2.56
C PHE A 529 28.14 19.25 -1.70
N PRO A 530 28.50 18.67 -0.55
CA PRO A 530 29.59 19.19 0.26
C PRO A 530 30.92 19.18 -0.51
N GLU A 531 31.79 20.15 -0.20
CA GLU A 531 33.05 20.44 -0.92
C GLU A 531 34.12 19.33 -0.78
N ALA A 532 33.95 18.42 0.20
CA ALA A 532 34.70 17.18 0.30
C ALA A 532 33.84 16.00 -0.20
N PRO A 533 34.39 15.04 -0.97
CA PRO A 533 33.66 13.85 -1.38
C PRO A 533 33.11 13.16 -0.12
N PRO A 534 31.79 13.00 0.02
CA PRO A 534 31.25 12.28 1.16
C PRO A 534 31.69 10.81 1.08
N ASP A 535 32.37 10.33 2.12
CA ASP A 535 32.60 8.92 2.37
C ASP A 535 31.58 8.43 3.41
N PRO A 536 30.58 7.59 3.04
CA PRO A 536 30.33 6.96 1.73
C PRO A 536 29.62 7.88 0.70
N PRO A 537 29.68 7.54 -0.61
CA PRO A 537 29.07 8.31 -1.68
C PRO A 537 27.57 8.47 -1.50
N VAL A 538 27.01 9.56 -2.06
CA VAL A 538 25.59 9.88 -1.91
C VAL A 538 24.74 8.84 -2.62
N THR A 539 23.87 8.19 -1.86
CA THR A 539 22.95 7.18 -2.37
C THR A 539 21.58 7.79 -2.60
N PHE A 540 20.90 7.32 -3.66
CA PHE A 540 19.51 7.65 -3.96
C PHE A 540 18.80 6.39 -4.46
N SER A 541 17.47 6.39 -4.39
CA SER A 541 16.67 5.24 -4.82
C SER A 541 15.45 5.66 -5.63
N SER A 542 14.88 4.68 -6.33
CA SER A 542 13.56 4.83 -6.95
C SER A 542 12.52 5.27 -5.91
N PRO A 543 11.47 6.04 -6.29
CA PRO A 543 10.52 6.58 -5.34
C PRO A 543 9.83 5.47 -4.55
N ARG A 544 9.68 5.65 -3.24
CA ARG A 544 9.01 4.67 -2.36
C ARG A 544 7.51 4.96 -2.19
N ASP A 545 7.02 6.04 -2.81
CA ASP A 545 5.61 6.41 -2.78
C ASP A 545 4.77 5.41 -3.60
N VAL A 546 3.97 4.63 -2.88
CA VAL A 546 3.05 3.61 -3.41
C VAL A 546 2.07 4.18 -4.42
N PHE A 547 1.67 5.45 -4.26
CA PHE A 547 0.69 6.10 -5.14
C PHE A 547 1.22 6.36 -6.55
N LEU A 548 2.53 6.24 -6.76
CA LEU A 548 3.14 6.34 -8.09
C LEU A 548 3.07 5.01 -8.88
N TYR A 549 2.78 3.89 -8.23
CA TYR A 549 2.80 2.55 -8.81
C TYR A 549 1.39 1.95 -9.01
N GLY A 550 1.35 0.73 -9.54
CA GLY A 550 0.16 -0.09 -9.80
C GLY A 550 -0.84 -0.17 -8.65
N ARG A 551 -0.35 -0.43 -7.43
CA ARG A 551 -1.18 -0.48 -6.21
C ARG A 551 -1.84 0.85 -5.85
N GLY A 552 -1.22 1.96 -6.26
CA GLY A 552 -1.76 3.31 -6.17
C GLY A 552 -2.81 3.65 -7.22
N GLY A 553 -2.97 2.81 -8.24
CA GLY A 553 -3.87 3.00 -9.38
C GLY A 553 -3.18 3.45 -10.67
N ASN A 554 -1.87 3.72 -10.65
CA ASN A 554 -1.11 4.12 -11.84
C ASN A 554 -0.69 2.91 -12.66
N ARG A 555 -0.92 2.95 -13.98
CA ARG A 555 -0.50 1.86 -14.88
C ARG A 555 0.91 2.09 -15.44
N ASN A 556 1.38 3.33 -15.42
CA ASN A 556 2.66 3.75 -15.95
C ASN A 556 3.32 4.76 -15.01
N ILE A 557 4.65 4.70 -14.94
CA ILE A 557 5.48 5.66 -14.24
C ILE A 557 6.73 5.90 -15.09
N SER A 558 7.09 7.17 -15.26
CA SER A 558 8.33 7.60 -15.88
C SER A 558 8.99 8.64 -14.97
N CYS A 559 10.19 8.35 -14.49
CA CYS A 559 10.96 9.21 -13.61
C CYS A 559 12.28 9.57 -14.27
N THR A 560 12.59 10.86 -14.35
CA THR A 560 13.87 11.35 -14.91
C THR A 560 14.74 11.94 -13.80
N TYR A 561 15.96 11.43 -13.67
CA TYR A 561 16.96 11.87 -12.71
C TYR A 561 18.09 12.56 -13.47
N ARG A 562 18.23 13.87 -13.31
CA ARG A 562 19.22 14.69 -14.04
C ARG A 562 20.38 15.07 -13.12
N PHE A 563 21.61 14.79 -13.56
CA PHE A 563 22.83 15.10 -12.84
C PHE A 563 23.57 16.24 -13.56
N GLU A 564 23.89 17.31 -12.83
CA GLU A 564 24.56 18.50 -13.37
C GLU A 564 25.89 18.72 -12.64
N ALA A 565 26.99 18.38 -13.30
CA ALA A 565 28.34 18.60 -12.82
C ALA A 565 28.80 20.04 -13.08
N ASN A 566 29.73 20.56 -12.27
CA ASN A 566 30.35 21.85 -12.56
C ASN A 566 31.31 21.72 -13.77
N PRO A 567 31.70 22.83 -14.43
CA PRO A 567 32.73 22.78 -15.46
C PRO A 567 34.02 22.16 -14.92
N GLY A 568 34.58 21.18 -15.63
CA GLY A 568 35.76 20.40 -15.19
C GLY A 568 35.44 19.16 -14.33
N GLU A 569 34.16 18.88 -14.09
CA GLU A 569 33.68 17.66 -13.41
C GLU A 569 32.84 16.81 -14.37
N VAL A 570 32.90 15.49 -14.19
CA VAL A 570 32.04 14.50 -14.84
C VAL A 570 31.23 13.73 -13.80
N VAL A 571 30.15 13.09 -14.23
CA VAL A 571 29.25 12.33 -13.37
C VAL A 571 29.64 10.86 -13.43
N ARG A 572 29.87 10.27 -12.26
CA ARG A 572 30.03 8.82 -12.09
C ARG A 572 28.80 8.26 -11.37
N LEU A 573 28.18 7.24 -11.95
CA LEU A 573 26.99 6.57 -11.43
C LEU A 573 27.29 5.10 -11.17
N LYS A 574 26.87 4.60 -10.00
CA LYS A 574 26.83 3.16 -9.70
C LYS A 574 25.39 2.75 -9.45
N ILE A 575 24.93 1.69 -10.10
CA ILE A 575 23.53 1.24 -10.04
C ILE A 575 23.51 -0.23 -9.61
N TRP A 576 22.65 -0.57 -8.64
CA TRP A 576 22.48 -1.94 -8.15
C TRP A 576 21.01 -2.19 -7.76
N SER A 577 20.67 -3.46 -7.50
CA SER A 577 19.33 -3.89 -7.08
C SER A 577 18.23 -3.46 -8.06
N VAL A 578 18.48 -3.62 -9.37
CA VAL A 578 17.46 -3.33 -10.40
C VAL A 578 16.41 -4.43 -10.39
N ARG A 579 15.16 -4.06 -10.10
CA ARG A 579 14.01 -4.96 -9.99
C ARG A 579 12.99 -4.69 -11.08
N SER A 580 12.63 -5.73 -11.84
CA SER A 580 11.67 -5.69 -12.95
C SER A 580 10.35 -6.44 -12.70
N GLY A 581 10.00 -6.68 -11.44
CA GLY A 581 8.67 -7.21 -11.07
C GLY A 581 8.35 -8.61 -11.61
N GLY A 582 9.37 -9.42 -11.94
CA GLY A 582 9.19 -10.76 -12.49
C GLY A 582 8.86 -10.81 -13.99
N ARG A 583 9.06 -9.70 -14.71
CA ARG A 583 8.94 -9.66 -16.17
C ARG A 583 10.13 -10.35 -16.83
N LEU A 584 9.90 -10.91 -18.02
CA LEU A 584 10.93 -11.56 -18.83
C LEU A 584 11.79 -10.51 -19.54
N CYS A 585 12.54 -9.72 -18.77
CA CYS A 585 13.52 -8.76 -19.27
C CYS A 585 14.90 -9.07 -18.68
N ARG A 586 15.94 -8.96 -19.52
CA ARG A 586 17.31 -9.20 -19.10
C ARG A 586 18.27 -8.13 -19.62
N SER A 587 19.19 -7.69 -18.76
CA SER A 587 20.34 -6.86 -19.14
C SER A 587 21.40 -7.74 -19.81
N VAL A 588 21.71 -7.48 -21.08
CA VAL A 588 22.68 -8.22 -21.90
C VAL A 588 23.74 -7.26 -22.41
N HIS A 589 25.01 -7.67 -22.38
CA HIS A 589 26.08 -6.85 -22.94
C HIS A 589 25.95 -6.79 -24.47
N SER A 590 26.05 -5.59 -25.05
CA SER A 590 26.04 -5.40 -26.52
C SER A 590 27.22 -6.10 -27.19
N ALA A 591 27.05 -6.59 -28.42
CA ALA A 591 28.15 -7.15 -29.21
C ALA A 591 28.96 -6.05 -29.91
N HIS A 592 28.41 -4.84 -30.00
CA HIS A 592 28.96 -3.72 -30.77
C HIS A 592 29.44 -2.55 -29.91
N SER A 593 29.00 -2.46 -28.66
CA SER A 593 29.36 -1.39 -27.72
C SER A 593 29.73 -1.95 -26.35
N PRO A 594 30.43 -1.17 -25.50
CA PRO A 594 30.69 -1.55 -24.10
C PRO A 594 29.46 -1.43 -23.19
N TRP A 595 28.29 -1.11 -23.77
CA TRP A 595 27.08 -0.80 -23.02
C TRP A 595 26.12 -1.98 -22.94
N PHE A 596 25.28 -1.96 -21.92
CA PHE A 596 24.22 -2.95 -21.72
C PHE A 596 22.97 -2.57 -22.52
N ARG A 597 22.33 -3.57 -23.12
CA ARG A 597 21.01 -3.47 -23.74
C ARG A 597 20.00 -4.34 -23.00
N CYS A 598 18.73 -3.92 -23.03
CA CYS A 598 17.64 -4.73 -22.50
C CYS A 598 17.10 -5.66 -23.58
N GLY A 599 17.05 -6.96 -23.28
CA GLY A 599 16.41 -7.98 -24.11
C GLY A 599 15.10 -8.47 -23.52
N GLY A 600 14.15 -8.83 -24.38
CA GLY A 600 12.83 -9.33 -23.97
C GLY A 600 11.82 -8.21 -23.74
N GLU A 601 11.01 -8.34 -22.68
CA GLU A 601 9.93 -7.41 -22.38
C GLU A 601 10.44 -6.14 -21.67
N VAL A 602 10.82 -5.11 -22.43
CA VAL A 602 11.41 -3.85 -21.92
C VAL A 602 10.38 -2.89 -21.29
N THR A 603 9.29 -3.43 -20.75
CA THR A 603 8.21 -2.65 -20.13
C THR A 603 8.61 -2.11 -18.74
N ALA A 604 9.68 -2.62 -18.13
CA ALA A 604 10.28 -2.10 -16.90
C ALA A 604 11.81 -2.03 -17.05
N ALA A 605 12.37 -0.84 -17.22
CA ALA A 605 13.80 -0.65 -17.43
C ALA A 605 14.32 0.67 -16.86
N VAL A 606 15.58 0.64 -16.44
CA VAL A 606 16.40 1.80 -16.10
C VAL A 606 17.31 2.10 -17.29
N ARG A 607 17.27 3.32 -17.82
CA ARG A 607 18.06 3.76 -18.96
C ARG A 607 18.98 4.90 -18.57
N VAL A 608 20.22 4.86 -19.03
CA VAL A 608 21.21 5.90 -18.80
C VAL A 608 21.46 6.64 -20.11
N PHE A 609 21.39 7.96 -20.04
CA PHE A 609 21.61 8.87 -21.15
C PHE A 609 22.75 9.83 -20.80
N ASP A 610 23.65 10.03 -21.75
CA ASP A 610 24.64 11.10 -21.70
C ASP A 610 24.11 12.31 -22.48
N ARG A 611 24.38 13.53 -22.01
CA ARG A 611 24.00 14.79 -22.67
C ARG A 611 25.24 15.62 -23.00
N PRO A 612 25.96 15.27 -24.09
CA PRO A 612 27.19 15.95 -24.50
C PRO A 612 27.02 17.45 -24.78
N TRP A 613 25.89 17.83 -25.38
CA TRP A 613 25.61 19.21 -25.78
C TRP A 613 24.63 19.84 -24.79
N LYS A 614 25.04 20.97 -24.18
CA LYS A 614 24.17 21.76 -23.31
C LYS A 614 23.04 22.36 -24.17
N ASP A 615 21.80 22.05 -23.81
CA ASP A 615 20.57 22.65 -24.33
C ASP A 615 20.27 22.43 -25.84
N SER A 616 20.99 21.55 -26.56
CA SER A 616 20.69 21.23 -27.96
C SER A 616 20.83 19.73 -28.28
N GLY A 617 19.89 19.19 -29.07
CA GLY A 617 19.91 17.79 -29.55
C GLY A 617 19.29 16.73 -28.60
N PRO A 618 18.96 15.54 -29.13
CA PRO A 618 18.50 14.40 -28.34
C PRO A 618 19.63 13.85 -27.44
N GLY A 619 19.26 13.19 -26.35
CA GLY A 619 20.23 12.58 -25.44
C GLY A 619 20.75 11.26 -26.01
N VAL A 620 22.02 10.98 -25.77
CA VAL A 620 22.69 9.78 -26.28
C VAL A 620 22.42 8.64 -25.31
N VAL A 621 21.64 7.64 -25.74
CA VAL A 621 21.37 6.43 -24.95
C VAL A 621 22.67 5.66 -24.79
N ARG A 622 23.08 5.38 -23.55
CA ARG A 622 24.26 4.57 -23.23
C ARG A 622 23.83 3.17 -22.84
N ASP A 623 23.20 3.03 -21.68
CA ASP A 623 22.87 1.74 -21.09
C ASP A 623 21.38 1.53 -20.85
N CYS A 624 20.94 0.27 -20.94
CA CYS A 624 19.61 -0.19 -20.55
C CYS A 624 19.73 -1.39 -19.61
N LEU A 625 19.21 -1.23 -18.39
CA LEU A 625 19.22 -2.22 -17.32
C LEU A 625 17.80 -2.63 -16.95
N CYS A 626 17.50 -3.92 -16.95
CA CYS A 626 16.21 -4.44 -16.46
C CYS A 626 16.33 -5.71 -15.60
N SER A 627 17.55 -6.22 -15.41
CA SER A 627 17.90 -7.21 -14.39
C SER A 627 19.11 -6.72 -13.60
N ASP A 628 19.30 -7.25 -12.39
CA ASP A 628 20.43 -6.90 -11.55
C ASP A 628 21.76 -7.26 -12.21
N VAL A 629 22.71 -6.32 -12.21
CA VAL A 629 24.05 -6.45 -12.79
C VAL A 629 25.04 -6.12 -11.67
N PHE A 630 25.94 -7.06 -11.37
CA PHE A 630 26.98 -6.84 -10.37
C PHE A 630 27.98 -5.80 -10.85
N ASP A 631 28.34 -4.86 -9.97
CA ASP A 631 29.38 -3.84 -10.18
C ASP A 631 29.19 -2.95 -11.42
N TYR A 632 27.94 -2.61 -11.78
CA TYR A 632 27.69 -1.65 -12.85
C TYR A 632 28.17 -0.24 -12.46
N GLU A 633 29.10 0.29 -13.24
CA GLU A 633 29.65 1.63 -13.10
C GLU A 633 29.64 2.35 -14.46
N PHE A 634 29.10 3.57 -14.47
CA PHE A 634 29.03 4.42 -15.65
C PHE A 634 29.70 5.76 -15.35
N THR A 635 30.58 6.22 -16.23
CA THR A 635 31.18 7.56 -16.18
C THR A 635 30.74 8.34 -17.40
N SER A 636 30.12 9.51 -17.20
CA SER A 636 29.64 10.35 -18.29
C SER A 636 30.80 10.99 -19.04
N THR A 637 30.65 11.12 -20.36
CA THR A 637 31.61 11.91 -21.14
C THR A 637 31.37 13.40 -20.92
N SER A 638 30.15 13.81 -20.57
CA SER A 638 29.75 15.22 -20.45
C SER A 638 29.54 15.67 -19.01
N THR A 639 29.29 16.98 -18.84
CA THR A 639 28.91 17.57 -17.54
C THR A 639 27.48 17.22 -17.12
N VAL A 640 26.65 16.65 -18.01
CA VAL A 640 25.23 16.39 -17.74
C VAL A 640 24.88 14.94 -18.09
N ALA A 641 24.38 14.19 -17.12
CA ALA A 641 23.87 12.84 -17.33
C ALA A 641 22.39 12.75 -16.92
N GLU A 642 21.62 11.89 -17.57
CA GLU A 642 20.22 11.64 -17.25
C GLU A 642 19.99 10.13 -17.05
N LEU A 643 19.32 9.75 -15.96
CA LEU A 643 18.86 8.38 -15.71
C LEU A 643 17.33 8.38 -15.78
N LYS A 644 16.74 7.53 -16.61
CA LYS A 644 15.29 7.37 -16.74
C LYS A 644 14.86 6.02 -16.21
N PHE A 645 13.83 6.02 -15.38
CA PHE A 645 13.19 4.82 -14.86
C PHE A 645 11.76 4.77 -15.39
N ASP A 646 11.49 3.79 -16.26
CA ASP A 646 10.22 3.66 -16.95
C ASP A 646 9.60 2.30 -16.64
N VAL A 647 8.37 2.30 -16.15
CA VAL A 647 7.57 1.08 -15.95
C VAL A 647 6.20 1.29 -16.56
N VAL A 648 5.81 0.42 -17.49
CA VAL A 648 4.54 0.43 -18.22
C VAL A 648 3.74 -0.83 -17.87
N ASN A 649 2.41 -0.76 -17.87
CA ASN A 649 1.52 -1.90 -17.63
C ASN A 649 1.63 -2.54 -16.23
N MET A 650 1.66 -1.71 -15.19
CA MET A 650 1.64 -2.19 -13.79
C MET A 650 0.25 -2.70 -13.39
N THR A 651 0.22 -3.74 -12.55
CA THR A 651 -1.00 -4.31 -11.98
C THR A 651 -1.28 -3.77 -10.58
N ALA A 652 -2.49 -3.99 -10.05
CA ALA A 652 -2.88 -3.52 -8.72
C ALA A 652 -2.09 -4.12 -7.55
N VAL A 653 -1.27 -5.15 -7.78
CA VAL A 653 -0.42 -5.77 -6.76
C VAL A 653 0.99 -5.18 -6.78
N ASP A 654 1.39 -4.57 -7.90
CA ASP A 654 2.74 -4.10 -8.12
C ASP A 654 3.01 -2.75 -7.41
N ASP A 655 4.19 -2.65 -6.80
CA ASP A 655 4.66 -1.49 -6.04
C ASP A 655 6.19 -1.30 -6.16
N PHE A 656 6.75 -0.37 -5.38
CA PHE A 656 8.19 -0.08 -5.30
C PHE A 656 9.08 -1.26 -4.85
N ARG A 657 8.49 -2.31 -4.25
CA ARG A 657 9.23 -3.54 -3.91
C ARG A 657 9.34 -4.46 -5.12
N SER A 658 8.36 -4.39 -6.02
CA SER A 658 8.31 -5.15 -7.27
C SER A 658 9.21 -4.50 -8.34
N PHE A 659 9.11 -3.18 -8.47
CA PHE A 659 9.91 -2.39 -9.40
C PHE A 659 10.72 -1.35 -8.65
N GLY A 660 12.01 -1.24 -8.95
CA GLY A 660 12.85 -0.22 -8.34
C GLY A 660 14.34 -0.44 -8.61
N PHE A 661 15.15 0.51 -8.15
CA PHE A 661 16.60 0.46 -8.23
C PHE A 661 17.20 1.27 -7.09
N GLU A 662 18.46 1.00 -6.79
CA GLU A 662 19.28 1.80 -5.88
C GLU A 662 20.54 2.23 -6.62
N ALA A 663 21.01 3.44 -6.36
CA ALA A 663 22.15 3.99 -7.06
C ALA A 663 22.94 4.97 -6.19
N SER A 664 24.19 5.22 -6.54
CA SER A 664 25.02 6.28 -5.98
C SER A 664 25.58 7.18 -7.07
N VAL A 665 25.80 8.44 -6.70
CA VAL A 665 26.36 9.46 -7.58
C VAL A 665 27.61 10.07 -6.96
N GLU A 666 28.63 10.25 -7.80
CA GLU A 666 29.88 10.90 -7.49
C GLU A 666 30.21 11.91 -8.61
N PHE A 667 30.68 13.11 -8.24
CA PHE A 667 31.18 14.10 -9.20
C PHE A 667 32.71 14.08 -9.19
N VAL A 668 33.30 13.61 -10.28
CA VAL A 668 34.74 13.36 -10.39
C VAL A 668 35.38 14.48 -11.22
N ARG A 669 36.46 15.08 -10.72
CA ARG A 669 37.20 16.11 -11.45
C ARG A 669 38.04 15.47 -12.56
N VAL A 670 38.02 16.08 -13.75
CA VAL A 670 38.78 15.63 -14.92
C VAL A 670 39.86 16.66 -15.27
N GLU A 671 41.08 16.17 -15.52
CA GLU A 671 42.25 17.01 -15.76
C GLU A 671 42.26 17.66 -17.16
N SER A 672 41.61 17.07 -18.17
CA SER A 672 41.54 17.57 -19.55
C SER A 672 40.17 18.16 -19.89
N HIS A 673 40.16 19.42 -20.32
CA HIS A 673 38.96 20.11 -20.81
C HIS A 673 38.92 20.00 -22.33
N CYS A 674 37.85 19.42 -22.89
CA CYS A 674 37.68 19.35 -24.33
C CYS A 674 37.22 20.70 -24.88
N GLU A 675 38.06 21.37 -25.67
CA GLU A 675 37.72 22.64 -26.33
C GLU A 675 36.80 22.44 -27.55
N ALA A 676 36.82 21.26 -28.18
CA ALA A 676 36.02 20.97 -29.36
C ALA A 676 34.55 20.69 -28.99
N THR A 677 33.61 21.44 -29.60
CA THR A 677 32.17 21.34 -29.33
C THR A 677 31.45 20.21 -30.10
N HIS A 678 32.16 19.50 -30.99
CA HIS A 678 31.67 18.38 -31.82
C HIS A 678 30.23 18.63 -32.34
N LYS A 679 29.99 19.83 -32.88
CA LYS A 679 28.69 20.26 -33.42
C LYS A 679 28.88 20.82 -34.82
N VAL A 680 28.18 20.25 -35.79
CA VAL A 680 28.19 20.69 -37.18
C VAL A 680 26.79 21.11 -37.64
N HIS A 681 26.76 22.09 -38.54
CA HIS A 681 25.54 22.68 -39.11
C HIS A 681 25.79 23.03 -40.58
N GLY A 682 24.75 22.97 -41.39
CA GLY A 682 24.82 23.34 -42.81
C GLY A 682 24.01 22.42 -43.72
N PRO A 683 23.69 22.87 -44.95
CA PRO A 683 22.80 22.17 -45.87
C PRO A 683 23.39 20.85 -46.41
N SER A 684 24.71 20.73 -46.47
CA SER A 684 25.45 19.51 -46.78
C SER A 684 26.83 19.59 -46.11
N GLY A 685 27.45 18.45 -45.85
CA GLY A 685 28.85 18.42 -45.42
C GLY A 685 29.39 16.99 -45.31
N GLU A 686 30.69 16.92 -45.04
CA GLU A 686 31.45 15.68 -44.88
C GLU A 686 32.18 15.71 -43.53
N LEU A 687 32.06 14.61 -42.79
CA LEU A 687 32.68 14.40 -41.48
C LEU A 687 33.70 13.26 -41.59
N LEU A 688 34.96 13.57 -41.28
CA LEU A 688 36.03 12.59 -41.19
C LEU A 688 36.14 12.07 -39.75
N LEU A 689 35.83 10.79 -39.54
CA LEU A 689 36.00 10.09 -38.29
C LEU A 689 37.30 9.27 -38.35
N TYR A 690 38.25 9.52 -37.45
CA TYR A 690 39.50 8.77 -37.37
C TYR A 690 39.66 8.11 -35.99
N SER A 691 40.30 6.95 -35.96
CA SER A 691 40.67 6.22 -34.74
C SER A 691 42.19 6.02 -34.71
N SER A 692 42.85 6.43 -33.62
CA SER A 692 44.29 6.26 -33.40
C SER A 692 44.55 5.42 -32.15
N ILE A 693 45.50 4.48 -32.25
CA ILE A 693 45.90 3.58 -31.15
C ILE A 693 46.88 4.28 -30.18
N MET A 694 47.56 5.35 -30.64
CA MET A 694 48.55 6.10 -29.87
C MET A 694 47.89 7.38 -29.31
N GLY A 695 47.45 7.32 -28.05
CA GLY A 695 46.89 8.45 -27.32
C GLY A 695 45.47 8.82 -27.74
N MET A 696 44.48 8.08 -27.25
CA MET A 696 43.09 8.55 -27.29
C MET A 696 42.92 9.62 -26.21
N ASP A 697 42.93 10.89 -26.59
CA ASP A 697 42.36 11.92 -25.72
C ASP A 697 40.86 11.62 -25.55
N HIS A 698 40.38 11.69 -24.31
CA HIS A 698 38.97 11.46 -23.94
C HIS A 698 37.99 12.34 -24.75
N CYS A 699 38.49 13.38 -25.41
CA CYS A 699 37.76 14.30 -26.26
C CYS A 699 37.41 13.73 -27.64
N ASP A 700 38.29 12.91 -28.23
CA ASP A 700 38.10 12.38 -29.59
C ASP A 700 36.99 11.31 -29.65
N GLN A 701 36.66 10.71 -28.50
CA GLN A 701 35.58 9.72 -28.35
C GLN A 701 34.19 10.36 -28.14
N ARG A 702 34.08 11.69 -28.10
CA ARG A 702 32.76 12.34 -27.97
C ARG A 702 31.95 12.19 -29.26
N PRO A 703 30.65 11.91 -29.17
CA PRO A 703 29.78 11.87 -30.35
C PRO A 703 29.74 13.25 -31.04
N TRP A 704 29.50 13.24 -32.35
CA TRP A 704 29.26 14.43 -33.17
C TRP A 704 27.76 14.69 -33.33
N LEU A 705 27.31 15.92 -33.11
CA LEU A 705 25.92 16.33 -33.36
C LEU A 705 25.82 17.05 -34.70
N ILE A 706 24.93 16.55 -35.54
CA ILE A 706 24.54 17.16 -36.80
C ILE A 706 23.16 17.78 -36.57
N ASP A 707 23.13 19.11 -36.53
CA ASP A 707 21.94 19.88 -36.19
C ASP A 707 21.38 20.55 -37.46
N PRO A 708 20.17 20.21 -37.92
CA PRO A 708 19.59 20.81 -39.11
C PRO A 708 18.99 22.19 -38.84
N SER A 709 18.81 22.96 -39.91
CA SER A 709 18.02 24.19 -39.86
C SER A 709 16.58 23.93 -39.38
N PRO A 710 15.93 24.88 -38.68
CA PRO A 710 14.55 24.71 -38.20
C PRO A 710 13.60 24.28 -39.32
N GLY A 711 12.77 23.26 -39.08
CA GLY A 711 11.82 22.76 -40.08
C GLY A 711 12.39 21.77 -41.10
N ARG A 712 13.71 21.51 -41.11
CA ARG A 712 14.37 20.55 -42.02
C ARG A 712 14.71 19.22 -41.32
N TYR A 713 15.00 18.20 -42.11
CA TYR A 713 15.36 16.85 -41.69
C TYR A 713 16.76 16.51 -42.22
N LEU A 714 17.34 15.40 -41.77
CA LEU A 714 18.69 15.00 -42.16
C LEU A 714 18.67 13.64 -42.86
N TYR A 715 19.52 13.53 -43.88
CA TYR A 715 19.88 12.31 -44.58
C TYR A 715 21.38 12.07 -44.42
N LEU A 716 21.76 10.88 -43.99
CA LEU A 716 23.13 10.45 -43.78
C LEU A 716 23.48 9.33 -44.74
N ARG A 717 24.65 9.43 -45.36
CA ARG A 717 25.23 8.37 -46.19
C ARG A 717 26.61 7.98 -45.64
N ILE A 718 26.77 6.69 -45.36
CA ILE A 718 27.97 6.11 -44.72
C ILE A 718 28.37 4.85 -45.49
N GLU A 719 29.65 4.69 -45.83
CA GLU A 719 30.14 3.47 -46.49
C GLU A 719 30.24 2.30 -45.50
N GLY A 720 29.49 1.22 -45.74
CA GLY A 720 29.44 0.07 -44.87
C GLY A 720 28.18 -0.78 -45.01
N SER A 721 27.95 -1.62 -43.99
CA SER A 721 26.76 -2.47 -43.88
C SER A 721 26.14 -2.34 -42.49
N ILE A 722 24.81 -2.26 -42.40
CA ILE A 722 24.07 -2.28 -41.12
C ILE A 722 24.14 -3.69 -40.53
N ILE A 723 24.45 -3.78 -39.24
CA ILE A 723 24.29 -5.02 -38.49
C ILE A 723 23.22 -4.84 -37.43
N LYS A 724 22.22 -5.71 -37.48
CA LYS A 724 21.22 -5.83 -36.43
C LYS A 724 21.61 -6.98 -35.51
N GLU A 725 21.63 -6.71 -34.22
CA GLU A 725 21.78 -7.76 -33.24
C GLU A 725 20.52 -8.63 -33.20
N PRO A 726 20.65 -9.95 -32.96
CA PRO A 726 19.50 -10.83 -32.90
C PRO A 726 18.61 -10.50 -31.68
N ASP A 727 17.30 -10.56 -31.91
CA ASP A 727 16.31 -10.51 -30.84
C ASP A 727 16.46 -11.75 -29.94
N LEU A 728 16.30 -11.54 -28.64
CA LEU A 728 16.45 -12.61 -27.65
C LEU A 728 15.15 -13.40 -27.54
N ASP A 729 15.19 -14.67 -27.94
CA ASP A 729 14.07 -15.60 -27.78
C ASP A 729 13.78 -15.91 -26.31
N ASN A 730 12.52 -16.24 -26.00
CA ASN A 730 12.09 -16.60 -24.64
C ASN A 730 12.95 -17.71 -23.99
N PHE A 731 13.47 -18.66 -24.77
CA PHE A 731 14.37 -19.71 -24.29
C PHE A 731 15.71 -19.16 -23.78
N THR A 732 16.27 -18.16 -24.47
CA THR A 732 17.53 -17.50 -24.06
C THR A 732 17.35 -16.63 -22.81
N LEU A 733 16.18 -15.99 -22.68
CA LEU A 733 15.79 -15.19 -21.52
C LEU A 733 15.62 -16.04 -20.26
N LEU A 734 15.03 -17.25 -20.39
CA LEU A 734 14.86 -18.21 -19.29
C LEU A 734 16.18 -18.84 -18.82
N ASN A 735 17.13 -19.07 -19.73
CA ASN A 735 18.42 -19.70 -19.42
C ASN A 735 19.51 -18.75 -18.91
N ASN A 736 19.12 -17.53 -18.53
CA ASN A 736 19.97 -16.62 -17.80
C ASN A 736 21.23 -16.13 -18.58
N ILE A 737 21.21 -16.15 -19.92
CA ILE A 737 22.35 -15.79 -20.76
C ILE A 737 22.52 -14.26 -20.79
N THR A 738 23.67 -13.75 -20.34
CA THR A 738 23.97 -12.30 -20.21
C THR A 738 24.94 -11.77 -21.27
N VAL A 739 25.48 -12.65 -22.11
CA VAL A 739 26.50 -12.32 -23.11
C VAL A 739 25.88 -12.43 -24.50
N ALA A 740 25.98 -11.37 -25.30
CA ALA A 740 25.56 -11.40 -26.69
C ALA A 740 26.43 -12.38 -27.51
N PRO A 741 25.88 -13.00 -28.57
CA PRO A 741 26.68 -13.79 -29.50
C PRO A 741 27.80 -12.95 -30.11
N ASP A 742 28.96 -13.54 -30.35
CA ASP A 742 30.08 -12.83 -30.96
C ASP A 742 29.79 -12.54 -32.44
N LEU A 743 29.49 -11.27 -32.73
CA LEU A 743 29.20 -10.77 -34.09
C LEU A 743 30.43 -10.14 -34.75
N ARG A 744 31.63 -10.24 -34.16
CA ARG A 744 32.86 -9.65 -34.72
C ARG A 744 33.18 -10.22 -36.11
N HIS A 745 32.91 -11.50 -36.33
CA HIS A 745 33.15 -12.18 -37.60
C HIS A 745 32.24 -11.71 -38.76
N MET A 746 31.14 -11.02 -38.46
CA MET A 746 30.24 -10.50 -39.50
C MET A 746 30.71 -9.16 -40.08
N CYS A 747 31.72 -8.53 -39.50
CA CYS A 747 32.29 -7.28 -39.99
C CYS A 747 33.75 -7.46 -40.38
N ARG A 748 34.15 -6.76 -41.43
CA ARG A 748 35.54 -6.77 -41.91
C ARG A 748 36.50 -6.00 -41.00
N THR A 749 35.99 -4.97 -40.32
CA THR A 749 36.72 -4.14 -39.35
C THR A 749 36.18 -4.41 -37.94
N GLN A 750 36.99 -4.19 -36.90
CA GLN A 750 36.48 -4.23 -35.52
C GLN A 750 35.84 -2.90 -35.08
N ASN A 751 36.05 -1.84 -35.85
CA ASN A 751 35.45 -0.54 -35.62
C ASN A 751 33.94 -0.56 -35.89
N ARG A 752 33.17 0.23 -35.13
CA ARG A 752 31.73 0.39 -35.33
C ARG A 752 31.38 1.88 -35.35
N ILE A 753 30.50 2.27 -36.27
CA ILE A 753 29.90 3.62 -36.26
C ILE A 753 28.49 3.49 -35.70
N ALA A 754 28.21 4.19 -34.61
CA ALA A 754 26.88 4.25 -34.01
C ALA A 754 26.19 5.55 -34.40
N VAL A 755 25.01 5.45 -35.01
CA VAL A 755 24.18 6.59 -35.38
C VAL A 755 22.93 6.62 -34.51
N TYR A 756 22.74 7.70 -33.77
CA TYR A 756 21.59 7.92 -32.89
C TYR A 756 20.58 8.83 -33.60
N THR A 757 19.43 8.27 -33.96
CA THR A 757 18.38 8.95 -34.73
C THR A 757 17.22 9.51 -33.88
N GLY A 758 17.27 9.30 -32.57
CA GLY A 758 16.21 9.68 -31.62
C GLY A 758 15.48 8.50 -30.98
N GLY A 759 15.67 7.29 -31.50
CA GLY A 759 15.17 6.04 -30.92
C GLY A 759 15.92 5.59 -29.66
N LEU A 760 15.41 4.53 -29.03
CA LEU A 760 16.00 3.92 -27.82
C LEU A 760 17.21 3.00 -28.10
N SER A 761 17.50 2.74 -29.38
CA SER A 761 18.63 1.91 -29.83
C SER A 761 19.32 2.60 -31.01
N PRO A 762 20.65 2.78 -30.99
CA PRO A 762 21.38 3.30 -32.14
C PRO A 762 21.44 2.29 -33.29
N VAL A 763 21.67 2.80 -34.49
CA VAL A 763 21.99 1.97 -35.66
C VAL A 763 23.50 1.75 -35.69
N TYR A 764 23.93 0.49 -35.59
CA TYR A 764 25.34 0.11 -35.70
C TYR A 764 25.70 -0.23 -37.14
N ILE A 765 26.75 0.41 -37.63
CA ILE A 765 27.27 0.24 -38.99
C ILE A 765 28.68 -0.34 -38.90
N CYS A 766 28.95 -1.33 -39.74
CA CYS A 766 30.29 -1.84 -39.96
C CYS A 766 30.94 -1.09 -41.11
N PRO A 767 31.90 -0.19 -40.79
CA PRO A 767 32.43 0.71 -41.79
C PRO A 767 33.46 0.01 -42.67
N LEU A 768 33.45 0.38 -43.95
CA LEU A 768 34.43 -0.06 -44.94
C LEU A 768 35.55 0.98 -45.06
N PRO A 769 36.83 0.58 -45.14
CA PRO A 769 37.92 1.52 -45.35
C PRO A 769 37.89 2.09 -46.78
N PRO A 770 38.28 3.36 -46.99
CA PRO A 770 38.07 4.13 -48.22
C PRO A 770 38.90 3.68 -49.45
N HIS A 771 39.59 2.53 -49.39
CA HIS A 771 40.56 2.11 -50.39
C HIS A 771 40.14 0.90 -51.26
N ARG A 772 38.86 0.50 -51.27
CA ARG A 772 38.39 -0.62 -52.11
C ARG A 772 37.03 -0.36 -52.77
N GLN A 773 36.93 -0.74 -54.05
CA GLN A 773 35.85 -0.49 -55.02
C GLN A 773 34.51 -1.24 -54.75
N GLU A 774 34.17 -1.53 -53.50
CA GLU A 774 32.85 -2.10 -53.18
C GLU A 774 31.90 -0.98 -52.74
N GLU A 775 30.98 -0.59 -53.63
CA GLU A 775 29.93 0.43 -53.37
C GLU A 775 28.83 -0.13 -52.45
N GLN A 776 29.14 -0.41 -51.18
CA GLN A 776 28.12 -0.63 -50.16
C GLN A 776 28.01 0.63 -49.30
N SER A 777 26.94 1.41 -49.51
CA SER A 777 26.60 2.56 -48.66
C SER A 777 25.29 2.33 -47.92
N VAL A 778 25.27 2.75 -46.66
CA VAL A 778 24.13 2.78 -45.76
C VAL A 778 23.50 4.17 -45.78
N GLU A 779 22.19 4.19 -45.91
CA GLU A 779 21.37 5.41 -45.92
C GLU A 779 20.52 5.48 -44.63
N ILE A 780 20.63 6.59 -43.90
CA ILE A 780 19.90 6.81 -42.63
C ILE A 780 19.19 8.16 -42.67
N PHE A 781 17.92 8.17 -42.28
CA PHE A 781 17.11 9.39 -42.17
C PHE A 781 16.87 9.74 -40.71
N SER A 782 16.63 11.02 -40.41
CA SER A 782 16.16 11.42 -39.07
C SER A 782 14.77 10.84 -38.76
N ASP A 783 14.52 10.46 -37.51
CA ASP A 783 13.29 9.75 -37.10
C ASP A 783 12.00 10.50 -37.51
N GLY A 784 12.04 11.84 -37.45
CA GLY A 784 10.94 12.70 -37.88
C GLY A 784 10.59 12.59 -39.37
N TRP A 785 11.54 12.18 -40.22
CA TRP A 785 11.30 11.95 -41.65
C TRP A 785 10.45 10.69 -41.91
N ILE A 786 10.57 9.65 -41.07
CA ILE A 786 9.93 8.33 -41.29
C ILE A 786 8.52 8.26 -40.69
N LYS A 787 8.29 8.79 -39.48
CA LYS A 787 7.04 8.59 -38.71
C LYS A 787 5.82 9.39 -39.19
N GLU A 788 6.01 10.46 -39.95
CA GLU A 788 4.91 11.25 -40.52
C GLU A 788 4.47 10.75 -41.92
N VAL A 789 5.06 9.67 -42.45
CA VAL A 789 4.75 9.11 -43.79
C VAL A 789 3.59 8.10 -43.76
N ASP A 790 3.03 7.78 -42.57
CA ASP A 790 1.89 6.86 -42.45
C ASP A 790 0.58 7.57 -42.03
N PRO A 791 -0.03 8.41 -42.90
CA PRO A 791 -1.30 9.06 -42.61
C PRO A 791 -2.51 8.12 -42.79
N LEU A 792 -2.35 6.89 -43.30
CA LEU A 792 -3.48 5.97 -43.53
C LEU A 792 -3.76 5.06 -42.32
N ALA A 793 -2.78 4.81 -41.45
CA ALA A 793 -2.96 4.01 -40.22
C ALA A 793 -3.55 4.78 -39.02
N LYS A 794 -3.82 6.10 -39.16
CA LYS A 794 -4.35 6.95 -38.07
C LYS A 794 -5.84 6.76 -37.77
N HIS A 795 -6.57 6.05 -38.63
CA HIS A 795 -7.95 5.68 -38.40
C HIS A 795 -8.09 4.16 -38.50
N VAL A 796 -8.06 3.47 -37.35
CA VAL A 796 -8.99 2.38 -36.96
C VAL A 796 -8.43 1.50 -35.82
N LEU A 797 -7.11 1.43 -35.53
CA LEU A 797 -6.60 0.54 -34.44
C LEU A 797 -5.35 1.01 -33.64
N ALA A 798 -5.04 2.31 -33.59
CA ALA A 798 -3.95 2.79 -32.71
C ALA A 798 -4.49 3.17 -31.31
N PRO A 799 -3.84 2.72 -30.20
CA PRO A 799 -4.16 3.22 -28.86
C PRO A 799 -3.84 4.71 -28.77
N PRO A 800 -4.57 5.47 -27.93
CA PRO A 800 -4.31 6.91 -27.78
C PRO A 800 -2.87 7.16 -27.32
N PRO A 801 -2.18 8.17 -27.87
CA PRO A 801 -0.86 8.55 -27.39
C PRO A 801 -0.92 8.92 -25.90
N SER A 802 0.11 8.53 -25.15
CA SER A 802 0.27 8.85 -23.73
C SER A 802 0.25 10.37 -23.49
N PRO A 803 -0.25 10.82 -22.32
CA PRO A 803 -0.49 12.24 -22.02
C PRO A 803 0.77 13.12 -21.83
N ASP A 804 1.97 12.60 -22.14
CA ASP A 804 3.23 13.36 -22.09
C ASP A 804 3.58 14.07 -23.41
N HIS A 805 2.75 13.96 -24.45
CA HIS A 805 3.02 14.61 -25.73
C HIS A 805 2.30 15.96 -25.86
N PHE A 806 2.86 16.98 -25.21
CA PHE A 806 2.73 18.35 -25.70
C PHE A 806 3.52 18.48 -27.01
N ASP A 807 2.93 19.14 -28.01
CA ASP A 807 3.49 19.42 -29.33
C ASP A 807 4.96 19.89 -29.27
N LEU A 808 5.93 19.04 -29.60
CA LEU A 808 7.34 19.40 -29.80
C LEU A 808 8.02 18.34 -30.69
N ASP A 809 8.58 18.83 -31.81
CA ASP A 809 9.38 18.16 -32.82
C ASP A 809 10.00 16.80 -32.44
N TRP A 810 9.67 15.75 -33.21
CA TRP A 810 10.53 14.56 -33.29
C TRP A 810 11.98 15.01 -33.54
N PRO A 811 13.00 14.39 -32.90
CA PRO A 811 14.37 14.83 -33.05
C PRO A 811 14.76 14.82 -34.52
N ARG A 812 15.02 16.02 -35.04
CA ARG A 812 15.44 16.25 -36.43
C ARG A 812 16.95 16.10 -36.58
N SER A 813 17.69 16.32 -35.49
CA SER A 813 19.13 16.17 -35.39
C SER A 813 19.56 14.72 -35.19
N LEU A 814 20.74 14.42 -35.71
CA LEU A 814 21.36 13.11 -35.69
C LEU A 814 22.69 13.22 -34.95
N SER A 815 23.06 12.20 -34.18
CA SER A 815 24.41 12.12 -33.63
C SER A 815 25.15 10.86 -34.07
N VAL A 816 26.46 11.00 -34.30
CA VAL A 816 27.32 9.97 -34.85
C VAL A 816 28.53 9.77 -33.95
N GLU A 817 28.84 8.53 -33.61
CA GLU A 817 29.95 8.17 -32.73
C GLU A 817 30.79 7.04 -33.36
N LEU A 818 32.11 7.18 -33.32
CA LEU A 818 33.04 6.14 -33.75
C LEU A 818 33.52 5.35 -32.53
N MET A 819 33.22 4.05 -32.51
CA MET A 819 33.78 3.09 -31.55
C MET A 819 35.02 2.44 -32.18
N GLY A 820 36.16 3.08 -31.97
CA GLY A 820 37.46 2.68 -32.54
C GLY A 820 38.19 1.65 -31.67
N VAL A 821 38.40 0.45 -32.21
CA VAL A 821 39.26 -0.61 -31.65
C VAL A 821 40.55 -0.72 -32.46
N GLU A 822 40.47 -0.52 -33.78
CA GLU A 822 41.56 -0.56 -34.74
C GLU A 822 41.78 0.84 -35.33
N SER A 823 42.98 1.13 -35.83
CA SER A 823 43.24 2.39 -36.54
C SER A 823 42.54 2.41 -37.90
N GLY A 824 41.87 3.51 -38.21
CA GLY A 824 41.11 3.66 -39.45
C GLY A 824 40.50 5.05 -39.60
N SER A 825 40.21 5.43 -40.84
CA SER A 825 39.53 6.66 -41.20
C SER A 825 38.27 6.36 -42.01
N TYR A 826 37.17 7.05 -41.69
CA TYR A 826 35.86 6.83 -42.27
C TYR A 826 35.18 8.17 -42.57
N PHE A 827 34.50 8.25 -43.70
CA PHE A 827 33.78 9.45 -44.13
C PHE A 827 32.27 9.27 -43.90
N VAL A 828 31.64 10.31 -43.37
CA VAL A 828 30.20 10.39 -43.16
C VAL A 828 29.70 11.66 -43.85
N THR A 829 28.79 11.52 -44.80
CA THR A 829 28.21 12.67 -45.52
C THR A 829 26.77 12.87 -45.06
N TRP A 830 26.35 14.13 -44.91
CA TRP A 830 24.98 14.47 -44.58
C TRP A 830 24.39 15.50 -45.55
N LEU A 831 23.06 15.46 -45.68
CA LEU A 831 22.27 16.34 -46.52
C LEU A 831 21.01 16.78 -45.78
N GLU A 832 20.73 18.08 -45.76
CA GLU A 832 19.47 18.61 -45.25
C GLU A 832 18.33 18.39 -46.25
N LEU A 833 17.24 17.82 -45.75
CA LEU A 833 16.03 17.55 -46.52
C LEU A 833 14.88 18.44 -46.04
N SER A 834 14.06 18.86 -46.99
CA SER A 834 12.76 19.49 -46.72
C SER A 834 11.64 18.72 -47.40
N ARG A 835 10.48 18.67 -46.74
CA ARG A 835 9.26 18.04 -47.28
C ARG A 835 8.58 19.00 -48.28
N ARG A 836 7.75 18.43 -49.15
CA ARG A 836 6.93 19.20 -50.12
C ARG A 836 6.09 20.24 -49.35
N GLN A 837 6.23 21.52 -49.68
CA GLN A 837 5.38 22.56 -49.09
C GLN A 837 3.95 22.41 -49.64
N PRO A 838 2.91 22.44 -48.78
CA PRO A 838 1.55 22.60 -49.27
C PRO A 838 1.42 24.00 -49.89
N THR A 839 0.96 24.08 -51.14
CA THR A 839 0.60 25.35 -51.77
C THR A 839 -0.57 25.98 -51.01
N GLU A 840 -0.49 27.27 -50.65
CA GLU A 840 -1.56 27.99 -49.94
C GLU A 840 -2.90 28.08 -50.71
N HIS A 841 -2.97 27.60 -51.96
CA HIS A 841 -4.12 27.79 -52.86
C HIS A 841 -4.76 26.46 -53.32
N GLY A 842 -4.84 25.45 -52.46
CA GLY A 842 -5.56 24.21 -52.77
C GLY A 842 -6.12 23.51 -51.54
N GLY A 843 -7.44 23.45 -51.43
CA GLY A 843 -8.13 22.67 -50.41
C GLY A 843 -7.83 21.17 -50.49
N VAL A 844 -8.10 20.51 -49.37
CA VAL A 844 -8.08 19.06 -49.07
C VAL A 844 -7.80 18.16 -50.30
N PHE A 845 -6.63 17.51 -50.31
CA PHE A 845 -6.10 16.56 -51.32
C PHE A 845 -5.23 17.08 -52.47
N ALA A 846 -4.28 17.99 -52.21
CA ALA A 846 -3.19 18.27 -53.15
C ALA A 846 -1.81 17.98 -52.56
N LEU A 847 -1.32 16.74 -52.70
CA LEU A 847 0.09 16.33 -52.49
C LEU A 847 0.99 16.72 -53.68
N SER A 848 0.76 17.91 -54.26
CA SER A 848 1.49 18.38 -55.44
C SER A 848 2.04 19.79 -55.23
N GLY A 849 2.75 19.98 -54.12
CA GLY A 849 3.75 21.04 -54.04
C GLY A 849 5.01 20.57 -54.77
N ASP A 850 5.26 21.10 -55.98
CA ASP A 850 6.47 20.80 -56.73
C ASP A 850 7.67 21.51 -56.10
N CYS A 851 8.68 20.73 -55.72
CA CYS A 851 9.96 21.26 -55.31
C CYS A 851 10.80 21.60 -56.54
N ARG A 852 11.27 22.86 -56.62
CA ARG A 852 12.12 23.33 -57.73
C ARG A 852 13.47 22.58 -57.82
N TYR A 853 13.99 22.13 -56.67
CA TYR A 853 15.26 21.43 -56.53
C TYR A 853 15.00 20.09 -55.82
N ARG A 854 14.67 19.06 -56.61
CA ARG A 854 14.19 17.76 -56.12
C ARG A 854 15.19 16.65 -56.43
N CYS A 855 15.60 15.90 -55.41
CA CYS A 855 16.28 14.62 -55.61
C CYS A 855 15.23 13.52 -55.84
N PRO A 856 15.18 12.87 -57.03
CA PRO A 856 14.18 11.85 -57.33
C PRO A 856 14.34 10.55 -56.52
N SER A 857 15.58 10.17 -56.17
CA SER A 857 15.93 8.93 -55.43
C SER A 857 15.30 8.87 -54.04
N ILE A 858 15.34 9.99 -53.33
CA ILE A 858 14.95 10.10 -51.91
C ILE A 858 13.63 10.85 -51.73
N ASP A 859 12.98 11.23 -52.83
CA ASP A 859 11.73 12.00 -52.90
C ASP A 859 11.70 13.23 -51.96
N ALA A 860 12.81 13.96 -51.92
CA ALA A 860 13.03 15.07 -50.99
C ALA A 860 13.54 16.33 -51.70
N CYS A 861 13.36 17.47 -51.02
CA CYS A 861 13.70 18.78 -51.55
C CYS A 861 14.96 19.30 -50.87
N ILE A 862 15.96 19.68 -51.68
CA ILE A 862 17.28 20.10 -51.20
C ILE A 862 17.45 21.61 -51.27
N SER A 863 18.49 22.10 -50.60
CA SER A 863 18.80 23.54 -50.58
C SER A 863 19.15 24.04 -52.00
N PRO A 864 18.66 25.23 -52.42
CA PRO A 864 19.04 25.84 -53.70
C PRO A 864 20.54 26.03 -53.90
N ALA A 865 21.30 26.12 -52.81
CA ALA A 865 22.76 26.32 -52.85
C ALA A 865 23.54 25.05 -53.26
N LEU A 866 22.90 23.89 -53.21
CA LEU A 866 23.49 22.58 -53.53
C LEU A 866 23.07 22.09 -54.92
N TRP A 867 22.55 22.99 -55.76
CA TRP A 867 22.08 22.62 -57.09
C TRP A 867 23.03 23.25 -58.12
N CYS A 868 23.70 22.43 -58.93
CA CYS A 868 24.73 22.85 -59.88
C CYS A 868 25.98 23.45 -59.22
N ASP A 869 26.39 22.89 -58.07
CA ASP A 869 27.58 23.32 -57.33
C ASP A 869 28.85 22.53 -57.71
N GLY A 870 28.72 21.57 -58.64
CA GLY A 870 29.81 20.75 -59.16
C GLY A 870 30.11 19.49 -58.36
N ILE A 871 29.35 19.19 -57.29
CA ILE A 871 29.46 17.99 -56.48
C ILE A 871 28.09 17.28 -56.50
N SER A 872 28.04 15.96 -56.68
CA SER A 872 26.77 15.23 -56.65
C SER A 872 26.39 14.86 -55.21
N GLN A 873 25.39 15.54 -54.63
CA GLN A 873 24.85 15.24 -53.30
C GLN A 873 23.64 14.31 -53.33
N CYS A 874 22.79 14.37 -54.38
CA CYS A 874 21.74 13.39 -54.60
C CYS A 874 22.36 12.01 -54.92
N PRO A 875 21.83 10.89 -54.39
CA PRO A 875 22.34 9.55 -54.71
C PRO A 875 22.40 9.22 -56.21
N ASP A 876 21.44 9.73 -57.00
CA ASP A 876 21.39 9.55 -58.47
C ASP A 876 22.18 10.61 -59.27
N GLY A 877 22.89 11.52 -58.59
CA GLY A 877 23.56 12.69 -59.18
C GLY A 877 22.63 13.59 -60.00
N ALA A 878 21.35 13.68 -59.60
CA ALA A 878 20.31 14.39 -60.34
C ALA A 878 20.45 15.93 -60.27
N ASP A 879 21.04 16.41 -59.17
CA ASP A 879 21.40 17.81 -58.89
C ASP A 879 22.40 18.39 -59.89
N GLU A 880 23.35 17.58 -60.38
CA GLU A 880 24.42 18.02 -61.29
C GLU A 880 24.20 17.63 -62.75
N ARG A 881 23.01 17.12 -63.11
CA ARG A 881 22.74 16.72 -64.49
C ARG A 881 22.80 17.90 -65.44
N LEU A 882 23.52 17.72 -66.54
CA LEU A 882 23.70 18.73 -67.59
C LEU A 882 22.38 19.31 -68.13
N THR A 883 21.30 18.52 -68.11
CA THR A 883 19.95 18.93 -68.53
C THR A 883 19.30 19.96 -67.60
N GLN A 884 19.69 20.01 -66.33
CA GLN A 884 19.15 20.92 -65.32
C GLN A 884 20.09 22.11 -65.05
N CYS A 885 21.41 21.91 -65.18
CA CYS A 885 22.43 22.93 -64.85
C CYS A 885 22.90 23.80 -66.01
N SER A 886 22.47 23.53 -67.25
CA SER A 886 22.88 24.34 -68.40
C SER A 886 22.07 25.65 -68.48
N SER A 887 22.70 26.77 -68.13
CA SER A 887 22.13 28.13 -68.25
C SER A 887 21.61 28.49 -69.65
N PHE A 888 22.09 27.80 -70.69
CA PHE A 888 21.71 28.07 -72.08
C PHE A 888 20.29 27.60 -72.44
N MET A 889 19.75 26.60 -71.74
CA MET A 889 18.42 26.01 -72.03
C MET A 889 17.29 26.57 -71.12
N ASN A 890 17.64 27.26 -70.03
CA ASN A 890 16.68 27.82 -69.06
C ASN A 890 16.40 29.33 -69.26
N ALA A 891 16.79 29.91 -70.39
CA ALA A 891 16.42 31.29 -70.71
C ALA A 891 14.88 31.38 -70.88
N PRO A 892 14.18 32.25 -70.13
CA PRO A 892 12.72 32.31 -70.19
C PRO A 892 12.27 32.67 -71.60
N PHE A 893 11.24 31.97 -72.09
CA PHE A 893 10.67 32.06 -73.44
C PHE A 893 10.42 33.53 -73.91
N HIS A 894 10.26 34.45 -72.96
CA HIS A 894 10.11 35.89 -73.19
C HIS A 894 11.30 36.55 -73.92
N TYR A 895 12.53 36.11 -73.70
CA TYR A 895 13.68 36.62 -74.45
C TYR A 895 13.68 36.13 -75.90
N LEU A 896 13.23 34.89 -76.14
CA LEU A 896 13.04 34.36 -77.48
C LEU A 896 11.91 35.09 -78.23
N THR A 897 10.80 35.39 -77.54
CA THR A 897 9.71 36.22 -78.13
C THR A 897 10.14 37.66 -78.34
N GLY A 898 10.98 38.21 -77.46
CA GLY A 898 11.53 39.57 -77.60
C GLY A 898 12.47 39.67 -78.81
N LEU A 899 13.28 38.65 -79.05
CA LEU A 899 14.17 38.58 -80.21
C LEU A 899 13.38 38.40 -81.51
N ILE A 900 12.32 37.59 -81.51
CA ILE A 900 11.40 37.44 -82.66
C ILE A 900 10.63 38.74 -82.92
N ALA A 901 10.15 39.43 -81.88
CA ALA A 901 9.47 40.72 -82.01
C ALA A 901 10.42 41.82 -82.52
N PHE A 902 11.67 41.82 -82.06
CA PHE A 902 12.70 42.75 -82.54
C PHE A 902 13.03 42.50 -84.02
N ILE A 903 13.18 41.25 -84.42
CA ILE A 903 13.38 40.87 -85.84
C ILE A 903 12.15 41.23 -86.68
N ALA A 904 10.93 41.03 -86.16
CA ALA A 904 9.69 41.41 -86.85
C ALA A 904 9.55 42.93 -86.99
N CYS A 905 9.92 43.71 -85.97
CA CYS A 905 9.97 45.16 -86.02
C CYS A 905 10.99 45.67 -87.04
N ILE A 906 12.19 45.07 -87.09
CA ILE A 906 13.19 45.40 -88.12
C ILE A 906 12.66 45.07 -89.52
N ALA A 907 12.04 43.90 -89.70
CA ALA A 907 11.41 43.54 -90.97
C ALA A 907 10.29 44.52 -91.37
N PHE A 908 9.48 44.98 -90.42
CA PHE A 908 8.42 45.96 -90.67
C PHE A 908 8.97 47.34 -91.02
N ILE A 909 10.06 47.77 -90.38
CA ILE A 909 10.78 49.00 -90.70
C ILE A 909 11.38 48.93 -92.12
N VAL A 910 11.96 47.78 -92.50
CA VAL A 910 12.49 47.56 -93.86
C VAL A 910 11.36 47.56 -94.91
N VAL A 911 10.20 46.95 -94.60
CA VAL A 911 9.02 46.98 -95.49
C VAL A 911 8.40 48.39 -95.59
N ALA A 912 8.38 49.15 -94.50
CA ALA A 912 7.92 50.54 -94.50
C ALA A 912 8.89 51.46 -95.25
N ALA A 913 10.20 51.28 -95.08
CA ALA A 913 11.25 52.00 -95.80
C ALA A 913 11.20 51.71 -97.31
N THR A 914 11.01 50.45 -97.71
CA THR A 914 10.88 50.07 -99.13
C THR A 914 9.57 50.57 -99.76
N ARG A 915 8.45 50.61 -99.03
CA ARG A 915 7.20 51.25 -99.48
C ARG A 915 7.30 52.77 -99.58
N SER A 916 7.99 53.43 -98.65
CA SER A 916 8.24 54.88 -98.66
C SER A 916 9.19 55.29 -99.81
N CYS A 917 10.24 54.49 -100.06
CA CYS A 917 11.13 54.66 -101.21
C CYS A 917 10.44 54.39 -102.56
N ARG A 918 9.45 53.48 -102.63
CA ARG A 918 8.63 53.28 -103.86
C ARG A 918 7.61 54.41 -104.09
N ARG A 919 7.04 55.03 -103.04
CA ARG A 919 6.16 56.21 -103.18
C ARG A 919 6.91 57.52 -103.47
N ARG A 920 8.15 57.68 -103.00
CA ARG A 920 9.00 58.85 -103.33
C ARG A 920 9.68 58.78 -104.70
N ARG A 921 9.76 57.61 -105.36
CA ARG A 921 10.29 57.45 -106.73
C ARG A 921 9.35 57.89 -107.86
N SER A 922 8.11 58.32 -107.57
CA SER A 922 7.16 58.82 -108.57
C SER A 922 6.97 60.35 -108.60
N ALA A 923 7.61 61.10 -107.69
CA ALA A 923 7.45 62.56 -107.57
C ALA A 923 8.76 63.35 -107.76
N LEU A 924 9.88 62.68 -108.06
CA LEU A 924 11.21 63.28 -108.16
C LEU A 924 11.83 63.07 -109.55
N GLN A 925 11.05 63.28 -110.61
CA GLN A 925 11.51 63.25 -112.01
C GLN A 925 11.23 64.57 -112.77
N GLN A 926 10.93 65.66 -112.06
CA GLN A 926 10.60 66.95 -112.70
C GLN A 926 11.39 68.19 -112.24
N ARG A 927 12.37 68.10 -111.35
CA ARG A 927 13.25 69.26 -111.06
C ARG A 927 14.70 68.86 -110.84
N LEU A 928 15.32 68.42 -111.94
CA LEU A 928 16.68 68.88 -112.24
C LEU A 928 16.61 70.40 -112.41
N LYS A 929 17.09 71.14 -111.43
CA LYS A 929 17.81 72.39 -111.67
C LYS A 929 18.38 72.91 -110.37
N SER A 930 19.70 73.14 -110.43
CA SER A 930 20.36 74.33 -109.92
C SER A 930 21.15 74.17 -108.62
N PHE A 931 22.47 74.32 -108.81
CA PHE A 931 23.52 74.83 -107.91
C PHE A 931 23.94 73.93 -106.73
N SER A 932 25.20 73.48 -106.62
CA SER A 932 26.54 74.11 -106.73
C SER A 932 27.05 74.52 -105.35
N SER A 933 28.32 74.14 -105.10
CA SER A 933 29.36 74.81 -104.27
C SER A 933 29.01 75.06 -102.81
N ASP A 934 29.86 74.92 -101.81
CA ASP A 934 31.27 74.64 -101.66
C ASP A 934 31.52 74.80 -100.16
N THR A 935 32.49 74.07 -99.58
CA THR A 935 33.23 74.45 -98.35
C THR A 935 32.40 74.53 -97.05
N ALA A 936 32.90 74.37 -95.82
CA ALA A 936 34.22 74.45 -95.22
C ALA A 936 34.11 73.73 -93.84
N ILE A 937 35.08 72.93 -93.36
CA ILE A 937 36.32 73.33 -92.64
C ILE A 937 36.14 73.47 -91.10
N PHE A 938 37.05 72.79 -90.36
CA PHE A 938 37.57 73.00 -88.99
C PHE A 938 36.58 72.96 -87.79
N ASP A 939 36.97 72.64 -86.56
CA ASP A 939 38.05 71.87 -85.93
C ASP A 939 37.71 71.88 -84.43
N GLU A 940 38.38 70.99 -83.69
CA GLU A 940 38.87 71.20 -82.31
C GLU A 940 37.99 71.69 -81.12
N LYS A 941 38.23 70.94 -80.04
CA LYS A 941 38.61 71.37 -78.68
C LYS A 941 37.57 71.55 -77.56
N GLU A 942 37.84 70.74 -76.53
CA GLU A 942 38.00 71.09 -75.10
C GLU A 942 36.75 71.36 -74.22
N VAL A 943 36.59 70.50 -73.18
CA VAL A 943 36.89 70.80 -71.75
C VAL A 943 36.42 72.20 -71.28
N ILE A 944 35.64 72.44 -70.22
CA ILE A 944 35.10 71.73 -69.05
C ILE A 944 33.91 72.57 -68.54
N CYS A 945 32.89 71.92 -67.99
CA CYS A 945 32.35 72.12 -66.65
C CYS A 945 31.58 70.85 -66.26
#